data_AF-A0A2Z3KHG0-F1
#
_entry.id   AF-A0A2Z3KHG0-F1
#
_cell.length_a   1.000
_cell.length_b   1.000
_cell.length_c   1.000
_cell.angle_alpha   90.00
_cell.angle_beta   90.00
_cell.angle_gamma   90.00
#
_symmetry.space_group_name_H-M   'P 1'
#
loop_
_entity.id
_entity.type
_entity.pdbx_description
1 polymer ?
#
loop_
_entity_poly.entity_id
_entity_poly.type
_entity_poly.pdbx_seq_one_letter_code
_entity_poly.pdbx_strand_id
1 'polypeptide(L)'
;MNGQAKTIASSAQSISEPSNNNFVDFTMSYNGATKVMSVTYGGQTWTQDVSSFVGTNQAMSFSIAASTGAFMNLQQLRNVNFTYTVAQGTVIANYVDEQGNTIAQQETTSGDIDTPYVTSQKTIPGYTFKASNGAATSGNYAANDQTVNYVYTRNQGSIDVTYIDQTTGQTLSKKDLSGGTGDSSNYTTTDTIKSYTDAGYELVSDNYPSGGTVFTDTAQHYVVNLKQKLVVSSEQKQVNETIQYVYEDGSKAADDYNAPPLNFTRSVTTNQVTGEKTYGDWQAQNGDSFGEVVSPTIKGETADQLKIDAISGITANSADIQKKVVYKRNQGTIDVTYIDETTGQVLTKKDLSGGTDDPSNYTTADDIKSYTDKGYELVSDDYPSGGTVFTDEPQHYVVKLKHGLTESTDKKAVNQVIHYVYEGGGEAATDHNATVDFSRTITTDRVTNDKTYGDWTADNGDSFASVTSPVIDGYTADQLKVSEMTGITADTEDISVTVTYTRNQGTIDITYIDQTTGQTLSKKDLSGGTGDDSGYTTADTIKSYTDKGYELVSNDYPEDGTKFADDPQHYIVRLKHGLTEVTENKTVNQVIHYVYEGGGEAATDYNATVVFSQTITTDKVTGEKTYSDWTADNGDSFASVTSPVIDGYTADQLKVSEMTGITVDTEDISVTVTYTRNQGTIDVTYIDETTGKILTTKDLSGGTGDDSGYTTADTIKSYTDKGYELVSNDYPEDGTKFADDPQHYIVRLKHGTVVETENKSVNEVIHYVYDNGDKAADNYKATIVFSRTITTDKVTGEKTYSDWTADNGGRFAAVLSPIIKDYIASQLKIDEMTGITVDTADIERIVVYHKVPAGIIVPPVHPDKPSQPSNNQSKTPTAKAVKDSKPTDVLPSTGDSQKSQIVLTLLGIMAVIISPLALLLRRKKQ
;
A
#
# COMPACT_ATOMS: atom_id res chain seq x y z
N MET A 1 41.93 10.89 -44.73
CA MET A 1 41.50 12.22 -44.22
C MET A 1 40.19 12.04 -43.48
N ASN A 2 39.95 12.59 -42.29
CA ASN A 2 40.76 13.56 -41.53
C ASN A 2 41.35 12.91 -40.25
N GLY A 3 42.66 13.02 -40.07
CA GLY A 3 43.39 12.45 -38.91
C GLY A 3 43.26 13.29 -37.64
N GLN A 4 42.03 13.61 -37.23
CA GLN A 4 41.77 14.24 -35.95
C GLN A 4 41.82 13.17 -34.84
N ALA A 5 42.63 13.40 -33.80
CA ALA A 5 42.66 12.53 -32.63
C ALA A 5 41.32 12.61 -31.89
N LYS A 6 40.46 11.61 -32.05
CA LYS A 6 39.11 11.59 -31.52
C LYS A 6 39.09 11.02 -30.10
N THR A 7 39.29 11.88 -29.09
CA THR A 7 39.24 11.51 -27.68
C THR A 7 37.84 10.99 -27.30
N ILE A 8 37.74 9.72 -26.94
CA ILE A 8 36.49 9.11 -26.45
C ILE A 8 36.37 9.41 -24.94
N ALA A 9 36.08 10.68 -24.62
CA ALA A 9 36.04 11.15 -23.23
C ALA A 9 35.00 10.42 -22.36
N SER A 10 33.92 9.92 -22.97
CA SER A 10 32.87 9.14 -22.30
C SER A 10 33.32 7.76 -21.80
N SER A 11 34.46 7.25 -22.26
CA SER A 11 35.05 6.00 -21.76
C SER A 11 36.30 6.25 -20.90
N ALA A 12 36.62 7.49 -20.55
CA ALA A 12 37.73 7.78 -19.64
C ALA A 12 37.43 7.22 -18.24
N GLN A 13 38.38 6.48 -17.66
CA GLN A 13 38.33 5.96 -16.30
C GLN A 13 39.56 6.42 -15.55
N SER A 14 39.40 6.79 -14.28
CA SER A 14 40.54 7.12 -13.42
C SER A 14 41.43 5.90 -13.22
N ILE A 15 42.74 6.13 -13.26
CA ILE A 15 43.76 5.18 -12.83
C ILE A 15 44.27 5.60 -11.44
N SER A 16 44.68 4.63 -10.62
CA SER A 16 45.31 4.91 -9.32
C SER A 16 46.65 5.63 -9.50
N GLU A 17 47.02 6.48 -8.54
CA GLU A 17 48.29 7.21 -8.61
C GLU A 17 49.48 6.25 -8.60
N PRO A 18 50.48 6.44 -9.49
CA PRO A 18 51.60 5.53 -9.62
C PRO A 18 52.54 5.64 -8.41
N SER A 19 52.76 4.52 -7.72
CA SER A 19 53.86 4.41 -6.76
C SER A 19 55.21 4.42 -7.49
N ASN A 20 56.17 5.18 -6.97
CA ASN A 20 57.46 5.39 -7.64
C ASN A 20 58.18 4.07 -7.97
N ASN A 21 58.71 3.99 -9.19
CA ASN A 21 59.52 2.90 -9.75
C ASN A 21 58.82 1.54 -9.99
N ASN A 22 57.51 1.42 -9.81
CA ASN A 22 56.76 0.24 -10.27
C ASN A 22 56.14 0.47 -11.66
N PHE A 23 56.46 -0.41 -12.61
CA PHE A 23 55.79 -0.43 -13.91
C PHE A 23 54.42 -1.09 -13.81
N VAL A 24 53.47 -0.56 -14.58
CA VAL A 24 52.15 -1.15 -14.79
C VAL A 24 52.06 -1.54 -16.26
N ASP A 25 51.73 -2.80 -16.55
CA ASP A 25 51.65 -3.28 -17.93
C ASP A 25 50.41 -2.73 -18.64
N PHE A 26 50.58 -2.40 -19.92
CA PHE A 26 49.49 -2.26 -20.87
C PHE A 26 49.64 -3.28 -21.99
N THR A 27 48.53 -3.70 -22.59
CA THR A 27 48.50 -4.46 -23.84
C THR A 27 47.54 -3.80 -24.81
N MET A 28 47.82 -3.94 -26.11
CA MET A 28 46.88 -3.58 -27.16
C MET A 28 46.73 -4.72 -28.14
N SER A 29 45.52 -4.90 -28.66
CA SER A 29 45.19 -5.88 -29.68
C SER A 29 44.26 -5.26 -30.70
N TYR A 30 44.46 -5.58 -31.97
CA TYR A 30 43.57 -5.18 -33.06
C TYR A 30 43.28 -6.40 -33.94
N ASN A 31 42.00 -6.76 -34.05
CA ASN A 31 41.58 -7.88 -34.87
C ASN A 31 41.29 -7.40 -36.30
N GLY A 32 42.13 -7.80 -37.26
CA GLY A 32 42.02 -7.39 -38.66
C GLY A 32 40.74 -7.83 -39.37
N ALA A 33 40.01 -8.82 -38.87
CA ALA A 33 38.75 -9.30 -39.42
C ALA A 33 37.54 -8.56 -38.81
N THR A 34 37.45 -8.47 -37.47
CA THR A 34 36.33 -7.79 -36.79
C THR A 34 36.49 -6.28 -36.69
N LYS A 35 37.68 -5.74 -37.01
CA LYS A 35 38.05 -4.32 -36.89
C LYS A 35 37.95 -3.74 -35.47
N VAL A 36 37.88 -4.60 -34.45
CA VAL A 36 37.87 -4.19 -33.04
C VAL A 36 39.29 -3.96 -32.55
N MET A 37 39.51 -2.84 -31.86
CA MET A 37 40.73 -2.56 -31.09
C MET A 37 40.42 -2.60 -29.60
N SER A 38 41.25 -3.31 -28.85
CA SER A 38 41.20 -3.40 -27.38
C SER A 38 42.51 -2.92 -26.78
N VAL A 39 42.41 -2.21 -25.65
CA VAL A 39 43.51 -1.67 -24.86
C VAL A 39 43.28 -2.07 -23.40
N THR A 40 44.21 -2.76 -22.78
CA THR A 40 44.19 -3.03 -21.32
C THR A 40 45.34 -2.28 -20.68
N TYR A 41 45.13 -1.64 -19.52
CA TYR A 41 46.18 -1.03 -18.69
C TYR A 41 45.80 -1.12 -17.21
N GLY A 42 46.71 -1.64 -16.37
CA GLY A 42 46.47 -1.76 -14.93
C GLY A 42 45.24 -2.59 -14.53
N GLY A 43 44.82 -3.52 -15.40
CA GLY A 43 43.63 -4.34 -15.23
C GLY A 43 42.33 -3.75 -15.79
N GLN A 44 42.26 -2.43 -16.04
CA GLN A 44 41.12 -1.82 -16.74
C GLN A 44 41.28 -1.99 -18.25
N THR A 45 40.16 -2.16 -18.97
CA THR A 45 40.17 -2.46 -20.42
C THR A 45 39.14 -1.62 -21.18
N TRP A 46 39.60 -0.96 -22.25
CA TRP A 46 38.81 -0.22 -23.21
C TRP A 46 38.76 -1.00 -24.52
N THR A 47 37.57 -1.21 -25.07
CA THR A 47 37.37 -1.89 -26.36
C THR A 47 36.49 -1.02 -27.24
N GLN A 48 36.92 -0.81 -28.49
CA GLN A 48 36.22 0.02 -29.47
C GLN A 48 36.25 -0.66 -30.84
N ASP A 49 35.10 -0.76 -31.49
CA ASP A 49 35.06 -1.01 -32.94
C ASP A 49 35.63 0.20 -33.66
N VAL A 50 36.74 0.01 -34.39
CA VAL A 50 37.42 1.07 -35.15
C VAL A 50 37.20 0.96 -36.66
N SER A 51 36.29 0.09 -37.13
CA SER A 51 35.92 -0.08 -38.54
C SER A 51 35.65 1.24 -39.27
N SER A 52 34.92 2.16 -38.64
CA SER A 52 34.62 3.50 -39.18
C SER A 52 35.83 4.43 -39.30
N PHE A 53 36.99 4.05 -38.74
CA PHE A 53 38.25 4.81 -38.76
C PHE A 53 39.33 4.12 -39.61
N VAL A 54 39.31 2.78 -39.74
CA VAL A 54 40.31 1.99 -40.46
C VAL A 54 39.80 1.55 -41.84
N GLY A 55 40.32 2.19 -42.89
CA GLY A 55 39.97 1.87 -44.28
C GLY A 55 40.45 0.49 -44.74
N THR A 56 39.95 0.05 -45.89
CA THR A 56 40.35 -1.23 -46.51
C THR A 56 41.81 -1.20 -46.98
N ASN A 57 42.63 -2.09 -46.38
CA ASN A 57 43.96 -2.48 -46.83
C ASN A 57 44.93 -1.33 -47.17
N GLN A 58 45.04 -0.33 -46.28
CA GLN A 58 46.11 0.66 -46.31
C GLN A 58 47.14 0.40 -45.20
N ALA A 59 48.39 0.77 -45.41
CA ALA A 59 49.43 0.69 -44.39
C ALA A 59 49.08 1.61 -43.20
N MET A 60 49.17 1.09 -41.98
CA MET A 60 48.82 1.82 -40.75
C MET A 60 50.06 2.02 -39.87
N SER A 61 50.22 3.23 -39.33
CA SER A 61 51.16 3.54 -38.26
C SER A 61 50.42 3.63 -36.93
N PHE A 62 51.03 3.10 -35.86
CA PHE A 62 50.51 3.18 -34.50
C PHE A 62 51.44 4.01 -33.59
N SER A 63 50.91 4.60 -32.52
CA SER A 63 51.65 5.49 -31.63
C SER A 63 51.04 5.52 -30.23
N ILE A 64 51.90 5.57 -29.20
CA ILE A 64 51.52 5.66 -27.79
C ILE A 64 52.13 6.94 -27.22
N ALA A 65 51.35 7.66 -26.42
CA ALA A 65 51.82 8.79 -25.62
C ALA A 65 51.14 8.77 -24.25
N ALA A 66 51.83 9.28 -23.23
CA ALA A 66 51.32 9.45 -21.88
C ALA A 66 51.77 10.83 -21.36
N SER A 67 51.11 11.33 -20.31
CA SER A 67 51.42 12.62 -19.69
C SER A 67 51.10 12.58 -18.20
N THR A 68 51.84 13.36 -17.42
CA THR A 68 51.64 13.60 -15.97
C THR A 68 50.88 14.91 -15.70
N GLY A 69 50.50 15.66 -16.74
CA GLY A 69 49.98 17.02 -16.57
C GLY A 69 51.04 17.97 -16.01
N ALA A 70 50.77 18.57 -14.84
CA ALA A 70 51.65 19.55 -14.21
C ALA A 70 52.73 18.94 -13.29
N PHE A 71 52.69 17.64 -13.01
CA PHE A 71 53.63 16.97 -12.10
C PHE A 71 54.88 16.49 -12.85
N MET A 72 56.08 16.74 -12.32
CA MET A 72 57.36 16.46 -13.02
C MET A 72 57.88 15.02 -12.81
N ASN A 73 56.99 14.04 -12.72
CA ASN A 73 57.34 12.63 -12.50
C ASN A 73 57.95 12.04 -13.78
N LEU A 74 59.01 11.22 -13.66
CA LEU A 74 59.56 10.51 -14.81
C LEU A 74 58.62 9.38 -15.24
N GLN A 75 58.06 9.48 -16.45
CA GLN A 75 57.36 8.36 -17.10
C GLN A 75 58.33 7.56 -17.98
N GLN A 76 58.21 6.23 -17.94
CA GLN A 76 58.94 5.29 -18.78
C GLN A 76 57.98 4.24 -19.34
N LEU A 77 58.26 3.74 -20.53
CA LEU A 77 57.43 2.74 -21.21
C LEU A 77 58.34 1.74 -21.92
N ARG A 78 58.12 0.44 -21.68
CA ARG A 78 58.92 -0.65 -22.21
C ARG A 78 58.04 -1.55 -23.08
N ASN A 79 58.34 -1.62 -24.37
CA ASN A 79 57.72 -2.62 -25.24
C ASN A 79 58.33 -4.01 -24.95
N VAL A 80 57.49 -5.04 -24.89
CA VAL A 80 57.87 -6.42 -24.52
C VAL A 80 57.70 -7.39 -25.69
N ASN A 81 56.69 -7.22 -26.53
CA ASN A 81 56.55 -7.94 -27.81
C ASN A 81 55.73 -7.13 -28.82
N PHE A 82 55.94 -7.40 -30.11
CA PHE A 82 55.10 -6.91 -31.19
C PHE A 82 55.09 -7.94 -32.33
N THR A 83 53.93 -8.19 -32.94
CA THR A 83 53.74 -9.23 -33.96
C THR A 83 52.91 -8.70 -35.14
N TYR A 84 53.28 -9.08 -36.35
CA TYR A 84 52.61 -8.70 -37.61
C TYR A 84 52.90 -9.72 -38.72
N THR A 85 52.25 -9.59 -39.88
CA THR A 85 52.33 -10.52 -41.02
C THR A 85 52.41 -9.76 -42.34
N VAL A 86 53.05 -10.35 -43.36
CA VAL A 86 53.26 -9.79 -44.71
C VAL A 86 52.25 -10.40 -45.71
N ALA A 87 51.96 -9.72 -46.82
CA ALA A 87 50.97 -10.14 -47.83
C ALA A 87 51.60 -10.82 -49.07
N GLN A 88 50.91 -11.80 -49.65
CA GLN A 88 51.29 -12.60 -50.82
C GLN A 88 50.17 -12.62 -51.87
N GLY A 89 50.48 -13.04 -53.11
CA GLY A 89 49.54 -13.29 -54.20
C GLY A 89 49.48 -14.77 -54.62
N THR A 90 48.43 -15.18 -55.34
CA THR A 90 48.09 -16.61 -55.58
C THR A 90 47.73 -16.92 -57.04
N VAL A 91 48.05 -18.13 -57.50
CA VAL A 91 47.73 -18.68 -58.82
C VAL A 91 47.11 -20.09 -58.68
N ILE A 92 46.07 -20.38 -59.45
CA ILE A 92 45.30 -21.64 -59.42
C ILE A 92 45.29 -22.31 -60.81
N ALA A 93 45.42 -23.63 -60.88
CA ALA A 93 45.36 -24.44 -62.10
C ALA A 93 44.35 -25.60 -61.98
N ASN A 94 43.31 -25.62 -62.83
CA ASN A 94 42.19 -26.57 -62.78
C ASN A 94 42.22 -27.60 -63.93
N TYR A 95 41.58 -28.76 -63.73
CA TYR A 95 41.52 -29.85 -64.71
C TYR A 95 40.08 -30.35 -64.88
N VAL A 96 39.49 -30.11 -66.05
CA VAL A 96 38.04 -30.28 -66.32
C VAL A 96 37.74 -31.11 -67.57
N ASP A 97 36.54 -31.66 -67.69
CA ASP A 97 36.04 -32.25 -68.95
C ASP A 97 35.52 -31.17 -69.94
N GLU A 98 35.06 -31.59 -71.11
CA GLU A 98 34.45 -30.70 -72.11
C GLU A 98 33.16 -30.00 -71.64
N GLN A 99 32.53 -30.48 -70.56
CA GLN A 99 31.33 -29.89 -69.96
C GLN A 99 31.70 -28.92 -68.81
N GLY A 100 32.98 -28.83 -68.44
CA GLY A 100 33.49 -27.98 -67.36
C GLY A 100 33.51 -28.64 -65.98
N ASN A 101 33.20 -29.93 -65.86
CA ASN A 101 33.23 -30.65 -64.58
C ASN A 101 34.69 -30.96 -64.18
N THR A 102 35.05 -30.76 -62.92
CA THR A 102 36.38 -31.10 -62.40
C THR A 102 36.60 -32.62 -62.42
N ILE A 103 37.62 -33.06 -63.17
CA ILE A 103 38.00 -34.48 -63.33
C ILE A 103 39.39 -34.82 -62.75
N ALA A 104 40.18 -33.82 -62.36
CA ALA A 104 41.35 -34.01 -61.50
C ALA A 104 41.56 -32.81 -60.57
N GLN A 105 42.19 -33.05 -59.42
CA GLN A 105 42.38 -32.05 -58.38
C GLN A 105 43.19 -30.83 -58.87
N GLN A 106 42.65 -29.64 -58.62
CA GLN A 106 43.30 -28.36 -58.89
C GLN A 106 44.59 -28.20 -58.09
N GLU A 107 45.51 -27.39 -58.61
CA GLU A 107 46.75 -27.01 -57.95
C GLU A 107 46.77 -25.51 -57.68
N THR A 108 47.43 -25.10 -56.59
CA THR A 108 47.52 -23.70 -56.17
C THR A 108 48.96 -23.41 -55.75
N THR A 109 49.48 -22.24 -56.14
CA THR A 109 50.81 -21.75 -55.76
C THR A 109 50.72 -20.27 -55.40
N SER A 110 51.57 -19.81 -54.48
CA SER A 110 51.56 -18.44 -53.98
C SER A 110 52.97 -17.94 -53.70
N GLY A 111 53.16 -16.63 -53.75
CA GLY A 111 54.45 -16.00 -53.53
C GLY A 111 54.35 -14.50 -53.24
N ASP A 112 55.49 -13.89 -52.94
CA ASP A 112 55.57 -12.45 -52.74
C ASP A 112 55.21 -11.72 -54.05
N ILE A 113 54.50 -10.60 -53.92
CA ILE A 113 53.99 -9.82 -55.06
C ILE A 113 55.16 -9.39 -55.96
N ASP A 114 54.90 -9.36 -57.28
CA ASP A 114 55.86 -9.11 -58.35
C ASP A 114 56.94 -10.21 -58.59
N THR A 115 56.92 -11.34 -57.87
CA THR A 115 57.80 -12.51 -58.16
C THR A 115 57.16 -13.50 -59.17
N PRO A 116 57.93 -14.35 -59.90
CA PRO A 116 57.40 -15.16 -61.02
C PRO A 116 56.76 -16.52 -60.66
N TYR A 117 55.87 -17.03 -61.52
CA TYR A 117 55.16 -18.32 -61.40
C TYR A 117 55.09 -19.14 -62.72
N VAL A 118 54.74 -20.44 -62.62
CA VAL A 118 54.44 -21.33 -63.77
C VAL A 118 53.44 -22.45 -63.38
N THR A 119 52.68 -22.99 -64.35
CA THR A 119 51.70 -24.10 -64.19
C THR A 119 51.80 -25.14 -65.34
N SER A 120 51.25 -26.36 -65.16
CA SER A 120 51.38 -27.47 -66.14
C SER A 120 50.13 -28.37 -66.25
N GLN A 121 50.05 -29.18 -67.32
CA GLN A 121 48.92 -30.09 -67.59
C GLN A 121 49.14 -31.52 -67.02
N LYS A 122 48.05 -32.27 -66.80
CA LYS A 122 48.07 -33.67 -66.28
C LYS A 122 47.67 -34.71 -67.34
N THR A 123 47.87 -35.98 -67.02
CA THR A 123 47.30 -37.15 -67.73
C THR A 123 46.25 -37.80 -66.84
N ILE A 124 45.08 -38.17 -67.38
CA ILE A 124 43.90 -38.60 -66.58
C ILE A 124 43.37 -39.94 -67.13
N PRO A 125 43.29 -41.03 -66.34
CA PRO A 125 42.79 -42.32 -66.81
C PRO A 125 41.34 -42.25 -67.34
N GLY A 126 41.06 -42.95 -68.44
CA GLY A 126 39.75 -42.91 -69.10
C GLY A 126 39.45 -41.64 -69.89
N TYR A 127 40.34 -40.64 -69.86
CA TYR A 127 40.20 -39.36 -70.54
C TYR A 127 41.43 -38.99 -71.41
N THR A 128 41.23 -38.18 -72.44
CA THR A 128 42.26 -37.67 -73.36
C THR A 128 42.29 -36.15 -73.34
N PHE A 129 43.48 -35.53 -73.25
CA PHE A 129 43.66 -34.07 -73.17
C PHE A 129 43.29 -33.35 -74.48
N LYS A 130 42.74 -32.13 -74.35
CA LYS A 130 42.19 -31.31 -75.44
C LYS A 130 42.83 -29.91 -75.56
N ALA A 131 42.76 -29.07 -74.53
CA ALA A 131 43.19 -27.66 -74.60
C ALA A 131 43.37 -27.01 -73.21
N SER A 132 43.86 -25.76 -73.16
CA SER A 132 43.88 -24.91 -71.96
C SER A 132 43.34 -23.50 -72.20
N ASN A 133 42.92 -22.81 -71.14
CA ASN A 133 42.43 -21.42 -71.16
C ASN A 133 42.60 -20.70 -69.81
N GLY A 134 42.25 -19.41 -69.75
CA GLY A 134 42.30 -18.58 -68.54
C GLY A 134 43.46 -17.58 -68.55
N ALA A 135 44.09 -17.40 -67.39
CA ALA A 135 45.36 -16.68 -67.27
C ALA A 135 46.48 -17.42 -68.03
N ALA A 136 47.59 -16.71 -68.29
CA ALA A 136 48.78 -17.33 -68.87
C ALA A 136 49.38 -18.37 -67.91
N THR A 137 49.90 -19.47 -68.48
CA THR A 137 50.55 -20.58 -67.75
C THR A 137 51.88 -20.19 -67.08
N SER A 138 52.34 -18.95 -67.27
CA SER A 138 53.43 -18.32 -66.52
C SER A 138 53.23 -16.80 -66.49
N GLY A 139 53.79 -16.14 -65.48
CA GLY A 139 53.67 -14.71 -65.24
C GLY A 139 54.34 -14.30 -63.93
N ASN A 140 53.96 -13.15 -63.37
CA ASN A 140 54.32 -12.74 -62.01
C ASN A 140 53.06 -12.67 -61.11
N TYR A 141 53.23 -12.92 -59.82
CA TYR A 141 52.17 -12.88 -58.81
C TYR A 141 51.62 -11.45 -58.65
N ALA A 142 50.34 -11.28 -58.93
CA ALA A 142 49.60 -10.06 -58.64
C ALA A 142 48.95 -10.10 -57.25
N ALA A 143 48.49 -8.94 -56.76
CA ALA A 143 47.73 -8.83 -55.51
C ALA A 143 46.29 -9.43 -55.57
N ASN A 144 45.87 -9.90 -56.75
CA ASN A 144 44.60 -10.58 -57.00
C ASN A 144 44.88 -11.97 -57.60
N ASP A 145 44.08 -12.96 -57.21
CA ASP A 145 44.26 -14.35 -57.65
C ASP A 145 44.14 -14.53 -59.18
N GLN A 146 44.95 -15.43 -59.75
CA GLN A 146 45.02 -15.73 -61.18
C GLN A 146 44.67 -17.20 -61.44
N THR A 147 43.92 -17.52 -62.51
CA THR A 147 43.38 -18.88 -62.71
C THR A 147 43.57 -19.42 -64.14
N VAL A 148 44.06 -20.66 -64.25
CA VAL A 148 44.34 -21.42 -65.48
C VAL A 148 43.47 -22.70 -65.50
N ASN A 149 43.00 -23.16 -66.66
CA ASN A 149 42.22 -24.39 -66.80
C ASN A 149 42.76 -25.30 -67.92
N TYR A 150 42.66 -26.63 -67.76
CA TYR A 150 43.02 -27.68 -68.73
C TYR A 150 41.82 -28.62 -68.99
N VAL A 151 41.56 -29.05 -70.24
CA VAL A 151 40.28 -29.66 -70.70
C VAL A 151 40.48 -31.07 -71.35
N TYR A 152 39.55 -32.05 -71.17
CA TYR A 152 39.69 -33.47 -71.59
C TYR A 152 38.37 -34.20 -72.05
N THR A 153 38.46 -35.42 -72.65
CA THR A 153 37.37 -36.21 -73.35
C THR A 153 37.38 -37.76 -73.05
N ARG A 154 36.24 -38.53 -73.04
CA ARG A 154 36.06 -39.95 -72.55
C ARG A 154 35.92 -41.10 -73.62
N ASN A 155 36.12 -42.39 -73.24
CA ASN A 155 36.23 -43.64 -74.08
C ASN A 155 35.00 -44.66 -74.04
N GLN A 156 35.05 -45.83 -74.76
CA GLN A 156 33.93 -46.81 -75.04
C GLN A 156 34.31 -48.35 -75.11
N GLY A 157 33.35 -49.33 -75.20
CA GLY A 157 33.56 -50.83 -75.17
C GLY A 157 32.40 -51.81 -75.63
N SER A 158 32.57 -53.17 -75.60
CA SER A 158 31.60 -54.21 -76.11
C SER A 158 31.68 -55.69 -75.56
N ILE A 159 30.64 -56.54 -75.77
CA ILE A 159 30.45 -57.95 -75.24
C ILE A 159 29.62 -58.88 -76.20
N ASP A 160 29.81 -60.23 -76.24
CA ASP A 160 28.89 -61.24 -76.83
C ASP A 160 28.65 -62.56 -76.01
N VAL A 161 27.62 -63.35 -76.39
CA VAL A 161 27.12 -64.59 -75.71
C VAL A 161 26.62 -65.65 -76.70
N THR A 162 26.78 -66.95 -76.40
CA THR A 162 26.43 -68.12 -77.28
C THR A 162 25.68 -69.26 -76.54
N TYR A 163 24.79 -70.00 -77.22
CA TYR A 163 24.04 -71.16 -76.67
C TYR A 163 24.29 -72.45 -77.49
N ILE A 164 24.38 -73.62 -76.84
CA ILE A 164 24.78 -74.91 -77.46
C ILE A 164 23.98 -76.11 -76.89
N ASP A 165 23.66 -77.12 -77.72
CA ASP A 165 23.17 -78.46 -77.33
C ASP A 165 24.35 -79.44 -77.15
N GLN A 166 24.48 -80.05 -75.97
CA GLN A 166 25.50 -81.05 -75.62
C GLN A 166 25.10 -82.50 -75.90
N THR A 167 23.83 -82.82 -76.14
CA THR A 167 23.43 -84.15 -76.61
C THR A 167 23.87 -84.36 -78.06
N THR A 168 23.87 -83.29 -78.88
CA THR A 168 24.23 -83.37 -80.31
C THR A 168 25.50 -82.60 -80.69
N GLY A 169 25.96 -81.66 -79.85
CA GLY A 169 27.13 -80.80 -80.10
C GLY A 169 26.85 -79.54 -80.93
N GLN A 170 25.60 -79.19 -81.22
CA GLN A 170 25.25 -78.10 -82.15
C GLN A 170 25.00 -76.76 -81.46
N THR A 171 25.43 -75.65 -82.09
CA THR A 171 25.12 -74.29 -81.63
C THR A 171 23.65 -73.94 -81.89
N LEU A 172 22.99 -73.37 -80.88
CA LEU A 172 21.56 -73.05 -80.88
C LEU A 172 21.26 -71.56 -81.20
N SER A 173 22.03 -70.61 -80.64
CA SER A 173 21.84 -69.15 -80.85
C SER A 173 23.01 -68.30 -80.31
N LYS A 174 23.01 -66.98 -80.60
CA LYS A 174 24.03 -65.97 -80.19
C LYS A 174 23.42 -64.58 -79.89
N LYS A 175 24.13 -63.72 -79.15
CA LYS A 175 23.69 -62.36 -78.76
C LYS A 175 24.86 -61.39 -78.45
N ASP A 176 24.84 -60.18 -79.03
CA ASP A 176 25.90 -59.16 -78.92
C ASP A 176 25.41 -57.84 -78.23
N LEU A 177 26.33 -57.05 -77.63
CA LEU A 177 26.08 -55.87 -76.77
C LEU A 177 27.23 -54.81 -76.82
N SER A 178 26.94 -53.52 -76.51
CA SER A 178 27.94 -52.42 -76.45
C SER A 178 27.58 -51.26 -75.50
N GLY A 179 28.57 -50.50 -75.01
CA GLY A 179 28.38 -49.36 -74.09
C GLY A 179 29.67 -48.57 -73.74
N GLY A 180 29.58 -47.55 -72.89
CA GLY A 180 30.72 -46.70 -72.50
C GLY A 180 31.65 -47.37 -71.48
N THR A 181 32.94 -47.01 -71.45
CA THR A 181 33.90 -47.66 -70.54
C THR A 181 33.53 -47.40 -69.08
N GLY A 182 33.24 -48.47 -68.33
CA GLY A 182 32.75 -48.45 -66.95
C GLY A 182 31.22 -48.57 -66.79
N ASP A 183 30.44 -48.56 -67.88
CA ASP A 183 28.99 -48.69 -67.83
C ASP A 183 28.57 -50.17 -67.70
N SER A 184 27.46 -50.47 -67.03
CA SER A 184 27.00 -51.85 -66.80
C SER A 184 26.15 -52.43 -67.94
N SER A 185 26.37 -53.70 -68.28
CA SER A 185 25.47 -54.50 -69.10
C SER A 185 24.29 -55.03 -68.26
N ASN A 186 23.07 -54.85 -68.76
CA ASN A 186 21.82 -55.30 -68.13
C ASN A 186 21.24 -56.59 -68.76
N TYR A 187 22.00 -57.27 -69.62
CA TYR A 187 21.57 -58.53 -70.24
C TYR A 187 21.63 -59.71 -69.26
N THR A 188 20.68 -60.63 -69.38
CA THR A 188 20.67 -61.94 -68.70
C THR A 188 20.35 -63.06 -69.69
N THR A 189 20.79 -64.27 -69.37
CA THR A 189 20.60 -65.48 -70.18
C THR A 189 19.27 -66.19 -69.93
N THR A 190 18.60 -65.86 -68.81
CA THR A 190 17.51 -66.64 -68.19
C THR A 190 16.36 -66.99 -69.13
N ASP A 191 15.80 -66.01 -69.85
CA ASP A 191 14.64 -66.23 -70.72
C ASP A 191 14.98 -67.10 -71.94
N THR A 192 16.22 -66.98 -72.43
CA THR A 192 16.71 -67.78 -73.57
C THR A 192 16.92 -69.23 -73.14
N ILE A 193 17.50 -69.45 -71.95
CA ILE A 193 17.57 -70.79 -71.33
C ILE A 193 16.17 -71.38 -71.17
N LYS A 194 15.23 -70.60 -70.61
CA LYS A 194 13.86 -71.06 -70.36
C LYS A 194 13.19 -71.56 -71.65
N SER A 195 13.30 -70.78 -72.74
CA SER A 195 12.74 -71.14 -74.05
C SER A 195 13.22 -72.51 -74.55
N TYR A 196 14.50 -72.84 -74.38
CA TYR A 196 15.00 -74.17 -74.73
C TYR A 196 14.54 -75.26 -73.76
N THR A 197 14.43 -74.98 -72.45
CA THR A 197 13.88 -75.96 -71.49
C THR A 197 12.39 -76.24 -71.69
N ASP A 198 11.61 -75.25 -72.13
CA ASP A 198 10.22 -75.43 -72.56
C ASP A 198 10.14 -76.29 -73.83
N ALA A 199 11.15 -76.23 -74.70
CA ALA A 199 11.30 -77.07 -75.90
C ALA A 199 11.90 -78.48 -75.62
N GLY A 200 11.83 -78.97 -74.38
CA GLY A 200 12.24 -80.34 -74.03
C GLY A 200 13.72 -80.53 -73.71
N TYR A 201 14.50 -79.46 -73.61
CA TYR A 201 15.89 -79.51 -73.10
C TYR A 201 15.96 -79.34 -71.57
N GLU A 202 17.15 -79.52 -71.02
CA GLU A 202 17.51 -79.14 -69.66
C GLU A 202 18.89 -78.44 -69.67
N LEU A 203 19.08 -77.42 -68.82
CA LEU A 203 20.34 -76.68 -68.72
C LEU A 203 21.45 -77.60 -68.15
N VAL A 204 22.65 -77.52 -68.72
CA VAL A 204 23.85 -78.19 -68.19
C VAL A 204 24.83 -77.19 -67.60
N SER A 205 25.07 -76.05 -68.26
CA SER A 205 25.88 -74.96 -67.71
C SER A 205 25.58 -73.62 -68.35
N ASP A 206 25.84 -72.55 -67.60
CA ASP A 206 25.88 -71.17 -68.04
C ASP A 206 27.15 -70.54 -67.46
N ASN A 207 27.91 -69.78 -68.25
CA ASN A 207 29.09 -69.06 -67.77
C ASN A 207 28.96 -67.53 -67.86
N TYR A 208 27.80 -67.00 -68.26
CA TYR A 208 27.53 -65.57 -68.19
C TYR A 208 27.41 -65.12 -66.71
N PRO A 209 27.99 -63.99 -66.30
CA PRO A 209 27.98 -63.58 -64.89
C PRO A 209 26.56 -63.26 -64.40
N SER A 210 26.11 -63.98 -63.37
CA SER A 210 24.74 -63.85 -62.81
C SER A 210 24.44 -62.50 -62.16
N GLY A 211 25.48 -61.70 -61.83
CA GLY A 211 25.35 -60.31 -61.38
C GLY A 211 25.49 -59.26 -62.50
N GLY A 212 25.59 -59.68 -63.76
CA GLY A 212 25.98 -58.81 -64.88
C GLY A 212 27.49 -58.56 -64.96
N THR A 213 27.90 -57.76 -65.94
CA THR A 213 29.30 -57.35 -66.20
C THR A 213 29.33 -55.90 -66.69
N VAL A 214 30.50 -55.26 -66.73
CA VAL A 214 30.70 -53.87 -67.21
C VAL A 214 31.47 -53.83 -68.52
N PHE A 215 31.22 -52.80 -69.33
CA PHE A 215 31.95 -52.56 -70.56
C PHE A 215 33.37 -52.06 -70.27
N THR A 216 34.35 -52.87 -70.64
CA THR A 216 35.78 -52.56 -70.62
C THR A 216 36.24 -51.97 -71.95
N ASP A 217 37.44 -51.39 -71.98
CA ASP A 217 38.16 -50.99 -73.20
C ASP A 217 38.61 -52.19 -74.08
N THR A 218 38.36 -53.41 -73.62
CA THR A 218 38.55 -54.69 -74.30
C THR A 218 37.24 -55.48 -74.35
N ALA A 219 37.05 -56.33 -75.37
CA ALA A 219 35.80 -57.08 -75.60
C ALA A 219 35.73 -58.42 -74.84
N GLN A 220 34.52 -58.89 -74.53
CA GLN A 220 34.24 -60.07 -73.69
C GLN A 220 33.29 -61.08 -74.40
N HIS A 221 33.40 -62.40 -74.14
CA HIS A 221 32.60 -63.46 -74.78
C HIS A 221 32.16 -64.56 -73.79
N TYR A 222 30.90 -65.04 -73.88
CA TYR A 222 30.30 -66.05 -72.98
C TYR A 222 29.56 -67.22 -73.71
N VAL A 223 29.31 -68.34 -73.00
CA VAL A 223 28.72 -69.59 -73.54
C VAL A 223 27.78 -70.29 -72.54
N VAL A 224 26.67 -70.83 -73.05
CA VAL A 224 25.63 -71.60 -72.34
C VAL A 224 25.42 -72.97 -73.02
N ASN A 225 25.14 -74.02 -72.25
CA ASN A 225 25.01 -75.41 -72.69
C ASN A 225 23.72 -76.06 -72.15
N LEU A 226 22.96 -76.75 -73.02
CA LEU A 226 21.74 -77.50 -72.71
C LEU A 226 21.83 -78.94 -73.24
N LYS A 227 20.98 -79.88 -72.78
CA LYS A 227 20.90 -81.27 -73.29
C LYS A 227 19.45 -81.77 -73.38
N GLN A 228 19.18 -82.78 -74.20
CA GLN A 228 17.83 -83.32 -74.43
C GLN A 228 17.32 -84.13 -73.22
N LYS A 229 16.06 -83.93 -72.84
CA LYS A 229 15.45 -84.54 -71.63
C LYS A 229 14.74 -85.86 -71.92
N LEU A 230 14.91 -86.84 -71.02
CA LEU A 230 14.14 -88.08 -70.99
C LEU A 230 13.13 -88.04 -69.84
N VAL A 231 11.93 -88.61 -70.03
CA VAL A 231 10.86 -88.64 -69.03
C VAL A 231 10.28 -90.04 -68.93
N VAL A 232 10.23 -90.59 -67.72
CA VAL A 232 9.47 -91.81 -67.41
C VAL A 232 8.05 -91.41 -67.01
N SER A 233 7.06 -91.92 -67.75
CA SER A 233 5.64 -91.85 -67.40
C SER A 233 5.15 -93.23 -66.92
N SER A 234 3.86 -93.34 -66.63
CA SER A 234 3.21 -94.63 -66.38
C SER A 234 1.92 -94.76 -67.18
N GLU A 235 1.62 -95.99 -67.59
CA GLU A 235 0.33 -96.39 -68.14
C GLU A 235 -0.51 -96.97 -67.01
N GLN A 236 -1.83 -96.74 -67.04
CA GLN A 236 -2.76 -97.19 -66.01
C GLN A 236 -3.92 -97.96 -66.65
N LYS A 237 -4.44 -98.95 -65.92
CA LYS A 237 -5.68 -99.67 -66.21
C LYS A 237 -6.56 -99.68 -64.97
N GLN A 238 -7.86 -99.70 -65.20
CA GLN A 238 -8.89 -99.80 -64.16
C GLN A 238 -9.84 -100.94 -64.47
N VAL A 239 -10.41 -101.52 -63.41
CA VAL A 239 -11.60 -102.37 -63.45
C VAL A 239 -12.62 -101.75 -62.50
N ASN A 240 -13.89 -101.75 -62.89
CA ASN A 240 -15.01 -101.11 -62.20
C ASN A 240 -16.04 -102.14 -61.69
N GLU A 241 -16.85 -101.74 -60.71
CA GLU A 241 -18.10 -102.41 -60.36
C GLU A 241 -19.24 -101.37 -60.27
N THR A 242 -20.40 -101.68 -60.84
CA THR A 242 -21.60 -100.83 -60.82
C THR A 242 -22.82 -101.62 -60.32
N ILE A 243 -23.62 -101.03 -59.45
CA ILE A 243 -24.85 -101.61 -58.89
C ILE A 243 -26.02 -100.67 -59.18
N GLN A 244 -27.00 -101.13 -59.96
CA GLN A 244 -28.18 -100.34 -60.35
C GLN A 244 -29.35 -100.55 -59.38
N TYR A 245 -30.03 -99.47 -59.00
CA TYR A 245 -31.16 -99.49 -58.08
C TYR A 245 -32.44 -99.05 -58.80
N VAL A 246 -33.49 -99.90 -58.84
CA VAL A 246 -34.74 -99.64 -59.57
C VAL A 246 -35.99 -99.96 -58.75
N TYR A 247 -37.16 -99.44 -59.12
CA TYR A 247 -38.45 -99.87 -58.57
C TYR A 247 -38.97 -101.13 -59.30
N GLU A 248 -40.05 -101.76 -58.80
CA GLU A 248 -40.68 -102.92 -59.44
C GLU A 248 -41.12 -102.69 -60.91
N ASP A 249 -41.38 -101.45 -61.33
CA ASP A 249 -41.70 -101.11 -62.72
C ASP A 249 -40.45 -100.99 -63.64
N GLY A 250 -39.25 -101.08 -63.07
CA GLY A 250 -37.97 -100.97 -63.75
C GLY A 250 -37.42 -99.55 -63.92
N SER A 251 -38.12 -98.51 -63.45
CA SER A 251 -37.61 -97.14 -63.39
C SER A 251 -36.55 -96.98 -62.29
N LYS A 252 -35.64 -96.01 -62.45
CA LYS A 252 -34.48 -95.83 -61.54
C LYS A 252 -34.93 -95.28 -60.17
N ALA A 253 -34.50 -95.95 -59.10
CA ALA A 253 -34.94 -95.67 -57.73
C ALA A 253 -33.92 -94.90 -56.90
N ALA A 254 -32.64 -95.24 -57.02
CA ALA A 254 -31.52 -94.49 -56.43
C ALA A 254 -30.38 -94.38 -57.44
N ASP A 255 -29.40 -93.50 -57.19
CA ASP A 255 -28.22 -93.40 -58.04
C ASP A 255 -27.34 -94.65 -57.97
N ASP A 256 -26.87 -95.08 -59.14
CA ASP A 256 -26.17 -96.35 -59.30
C ASP A 256 -24.85 -96.30 -58.53
N TYR A 257 -24.65 -97.22 -57.59
CA TYR A 257 -23.40 -97.28 -56.84
C TYR A 257 -22.29 -97.70 -57.79
N ASN A 258 -21.22 -96.92 -57.85
CA ASN A 258 -20.02 -97.24 -58.61
C ASN A 258 -18.86 -97.37 -57.63
N ALA A 259 -18.27 -98.56 -57.54
CA ALA A 259 -17.17 -98.84 -56.64
C ALA A 259 -15.91 -98.03 -57.04
N PRO A 260 -15.06 -97.61 -56.08
CA PRO A 260 -13.75 -97.04 -56.41
C PRO A 260 -12.95 -98.04 -57.26
N PRO A 261 -12.48 -97.67 -58.46
CA PRO A 261 -11.91 -98.63 -59.40
C PRO A 261 -10.63 -99.28 -58.87
N LEU A 262 -10.42 -100.54 -59.24
CA LEU A 262 -9.17 -101.25 -58.94
C LEU A 262 -8.14 -100.89 -60.02
N ASN A 263 -7.08 -100.22 -59.57
CA ASN A 263 -6.07 -99.58 -60.39
C ASN A 263 -4.81 -100.46 -60.50
N PHE A 264 -4.33 -100.61 -61.73
CA PHE A 264 -3.10 -101.31 -62.07
C PHE A 264 -2.21 -100.36 -62.90
N THR A 265 -0.90 -100.33 -62.66
CA THR A 265 0.01 -99.42 -63.36
C THR A 265 1.28 -100.11 -63.85
N ARG A 266 1.90 -99.55 -64.90
CA ARG A 266 3.23 -99.94 -65.40
C ARG A 266 4.03 -98.73 -65.89
N SER A 267 5.35 -98.81 -65.92
CA SER A 267 6.22 -97.71 -66.38
C SER A 267 6.35 -97.64 -67.90
N VAL A 268 6.51 -96.43 -68.44
CA VAL A 268 6.72 -96.13 -69.87
C VAL A 268 7.74 -95.00 -70.05
N THR A 269 8.93 -95.26 -70.59
CA THR A 269 9.98 -94.24 -70.78
C THR A 269 9.83 -93.55 -72.13
N THR A 270 9.92 -92.21 -72.20
CA THR A 270 9.75 -91.38 -73.41
C THR A 270 10.85 -90.31 -73.56
N ASN A 271 11.47 -90.17 -74.74
CA ASN A 271 12.34 -89.00 -75.05
C ASN A 271 11.48 -87.75 -75.36
N GLN A 272 11.76 -86.61 -74.73
CA GLN A 272 10.95 -85.38 -74.89
C GLN A 272 11.25 -84.56 -76.15
N VAL A 273 12.42 -84.75 -76.77
CA VAL A 273 12.80 -84.05 -78.01
C VAL A 273 12.52 -84.90 -79.26
N THR A 274 12.48 -86.24 -79.13
CA THR A 274 12.23 -87.16 -80.28
C THR A 274 10.95 -88.01 -80.20
N GLY A 275 10.37 -88.22 -79.02
CA GLY A 275 9.06 -88.90 -78.83
C GLY A 275 9.07 -90.44 -78.74
N GLU A 276 10.22 -91.12 -78.85
CA GLU A 276 10.36 -92.59 -78.81
C GLU A 276 10.02 -93.20 -77.43
N LYS A 277 9.47 -94.44 -77.38
CA LYS A 277 8.91 -95.07 -76.15
C LYS A 277 9.28 -96.54 -75.87
N THR A 278 9.39 -96.93 -74.60
CA THR A 278 9.55 -98.32 -74.09
C THR A 278 8.72 -98.59 -72.82
N TYR A 279 8.32 -99.85 -72.53
CA TYR A 279 7.29 -100.23 -71.54
C TYR A 279 7.72 -101.34 -70.55
N GLY A 280 7.13 -101.39 -69.34
CA GLY A 280 7.35 -102.44 -68.31
C GLY A 280 6.12 -103.29 -67.92
N ASP A 281 6.20 -103.96 -66.75
CA ASP A 281 5.17 -104.87 -66.20
C ASP A 281 4.11 -104.18 -65.33
N TRP A 282 2.91 -104.80 -65.25
CA TRP A 282 1.75 -104.30 -64.49
C TRP A 282 1.80 -104.64 -63.00
N GLN A 283 1.42 -103.69 -62.14
CA GLN A 283 1.37 -103.81 -60.67
C GLN A 283 0.04 -103.24 -60.12
N ALA A 284 -0.66 -104.00 -59.28
CA ALA A 284 -1.87 -103.52 -58.58
C ALA A 284 -1.52 -102.41 -57.57
N GLN A 285 -2.34 -101.36 -57.46
CA GLN A 285 -2.05 -100.19 -56.62
C GLN A 285 -2.92 -100.12 -55.35
N ASN A 286 -4.20 -100.51 -55.45
CA ASN A 286 -5.18 -100.40 -54.37
C ASN A 286 -5.91 -101.73 -54.08
N GLY A 287 -5.28 -102.86 -54.40
CA GLY A 287 -5.79 -104.21 -54.14
C GLY A 287 -6.36 -104.91 -55.37
N ASP A 288 -7.03 -106.04 -55.12
CA ASP A 288 -7.58 -106.98 -56.09
C ASP A 288 -9.04 -107.38 -55.74
N SER A 289 -9.74 -106.57 -54.95
CA SER A 289 -11.08 -106.88 -54.42
C SER A 289 -11.98 -105.66 -54.25
N PHE A 290 -13.27 -105.83 -54.53
CA PHE A 290 -14.32 -104.88 -54.21
C PHE A 290 -14.99 -105.28 -52.87
N GLY A 291 -15.36 -104.27 -52.08
CA GLY A 291 -15.98 -104.48 -50.77
C GLY A 291 -17.46 -104.85 -50.85
N GLU A 292 -18.03 -105.18 -49.69
CA GLU A 292 -19.48 -105.38 -49.55
C GLU A 292 -20.21 -104.03 -49.63
N VAL A 293 -21.32 -103.98 -50.37
CA VAL A 293 -22.10 -102.76 -50.63
C VAL A 293 -23.50 -102.91 -50.04
N VAL A 294 -23.90 -101.98 -49.17
CA VAL A 294 -25.27 -101.90 -48.63
C VAL A 294 -26.14 -101.10 -49.61
N SER A 295 -27.33 -101.60 -49.91
CA SER A 295 -28.28 -100.94 -50.82
C SER A 295 -28.88 -99.69 -50.15
N PRO A 296 -29.03 -98.55 -50.85
CA PRO A 296 -29.56 -97.31 -50.27
C PRO A 296 -30.95 -97.50 -49.65
N THR A 297 -31.16 -97.00 -48.42
CA THR A 297 -32.50 -96.98 -47.82
C THR A 297 -33.36 -95.91 -48.48
N ILE A 298 -34.32 -96.32 -49.30
CA ILE A 298 -35.33 -95.43 -49.88
C ILE A 298 -36.52 -95.38 -48.92
N LYS A 299 -36.88 -94.20 -48.44
CA LYS A 299 -38.04 -94.02 -47.55
C LYS A 299 -39.32 -94.45 -48.29
N GLY A 300 -40.16 -95.27 -47.65
CA GLY A 300 -41.39 -95.77 -48.24
C GLY A 300 -41.25 -97.05 -49.05
N GLU A 301 -40.04 -97.58 -49.25
CA GLU A 301 -39.75 -98.65 -50.20
C GLU A 301 -38.70 -99.63 -49.65
N THR A 302 -38.99 -100.93 -49.65
CA THR A 302 -38.04 -101.98 -49.21
C THR A 302 -37.29 -102.59 -50.39
N ALA A 303 -35.96 -102.72 -50.28
CA ALA A 303 -35.12 -103.38 -51.28
C ALA A 303 -35.22 -104.91 -51.20
N ASP A 304 -35.21 -105.59 -52.35
CA ASP A 304 -35.17 -107.06 -52.46
C ASP A 304 -33.85 -107.65 -51.95
N GLN A 305 -32.75 -106.90 -52.10
CA GLN A 305 -31.43 -107.21 -51.57
C GLN A 305 -30.87 -106.00 -50.82
N LEU A 306 -30.86 -106.07 -49.48
CA LEU A 306 -30.34 -105.01 -48.61
C LEU A 306 -28.81 -104.85 -48.68
N LYS A 307 -28.07 -105.85 -49.19
CA LYS A 307 -26.63 -105.82 -49.40
C LYS A 307 -26.19 -106.71 -50.56
N ILE A 308 -25.01 -106.42 -51.11
CA ILE A 308 -24.31 -107.17 -52.15
C ILE A 308 -22.94 -107.57 -51.58
N ASP A 309 -22.66 -108.88 -51.51
CA ASP A 309 -21.41 -109.41 -50.93
C ASP A 309 -20.15 -109.07 -51.73
N ALA A 310 -19.02 -108.94 -51.03
CA ALA A 310 -17.70 -108.60 -51.57
C ALA A 310 -17.14 -109.61 -52.61
N ILE A 311 -16.29 -109.13 -53.52
CA ILE A 311 -15.71 -109.91 -54.63
C ILE A 311 -14.19 -109.74 -54.67
N SER A 312 -13.42 -110.83 -54.83
CA SER A 312 -11.94 -110.80 -54.83
C SER A 312 -11.29 -111.60 -55.97
N GLY A 313 -10.01 -111.31 -56.24
CA GLY A 313 -9.22 -111.93 -57.32
C GLY A 313 -9.22 -111.17 -58.65
N ILE A 314 -9.46 -109.85 -58.61
CA ILE A 314 -9.52 -108.97 -59.79
C ILE A 314 -8.12 -108.63 -60.31
N THR A 315 -7.95 -108.60 -61.63
CA THR A 315 -6.66 -108.36 -62.31
C THR A 315 -6.77 -107.24 -63.34
N ALA A 316 -5.64 -106.73 -63.82
CA ALA A 316 -5.54 -105.71 -64.88
C ALA A 316 -6.18 -106.11 -66.24
N ASN A 317 -6.73 -107.32 -66.38
CA ASN A 317 -7.44 -107.79 -67.56
C ASN A 317 -8.81 -108.43 -67.22
N SER A 318 -9.28 -108.31 -65.97
CA SER A 318 -10.67 -108.63 -65.62
C SER A 318 -11.64 -107.65 -66.29
N ALA A 319 -12.87 -108.08 -66.55
CA ALA A 319 -13.93 -107.22 -67.07
C ALA A 319 -14.70 -106.54 -65.92
N ASP A 320 -15.32 -105.39 -66.21
CA ASP A 320 -16.14 -104.64 -65.27
C ASP A 320 -17.40 -105.42 -64.84
N ILE A 321 -17.77 -105.25 -63.57
CA ILE A 321 -18.84 -106.00 -62.91
C ILE A 321 -20.13 -105.17 -62.87
N GLN A 322 -21.28 -105.79 -63.12
CA GLN A 322 -22.59 -105.13 -62.98
C GLN A 322 -23.58 -105.96 -62.16
N LYS A 323 -24.35 -105.28 -61.31
CA LYS A 323 -25.38 -105.84 -60.41
C LYS A 323 -26.65 -104.99 -60.46
N LYS A 324 -27.77 -105.53 -59.96
CA LYS A 324 -29.07 -104.84 -59.91
C LYS A 324 -29.87 -105.25 -58.67
N VAL A 325 -30.57 -104.28 -58.08
CA VAL A 325 -31.43 -104.39 -56.88
C VAL A 325 -32.77 -103.68 -57.14
N VAL A 326 -33.86 -104.20 -56.59
CA VAL A 326 -35.24 -103.78 -56.86
C VAL A 326 -35.96 -103.35 -55.58
N TYR A 327 -36.72 -102.25 -55.63
CA TYR A 327 -37.45 -101.64 -54.52
C TYR A 327 -38.96 -101.77 -54.67
N LYS A 328 -39.65 -101.96 -53.53
CA LYS A 328 -41.10 -102.21 -53.44
C LYS A 328 -41.77 -101.40 -52.34
N ARG A 329 -42.90 -100.75 -52.66
CA ARG A 329 -43.61 -99.83 -51.76
C ARG A 329 -44.20 -100.51 -50.52
N ASN A 330 -43.98 -99.86 -49.39
CA ASN A 330 -44.44 -100.23 -48.06
C ASN A 330 -45.88 -99.75 -47.81
N GLN A 331 -46.46 -100.14 -46.66
CA GLN A 331 -47.82 -99.79 -46.23
C GLN A 331 -47.78 -99.34 -44.77
N GLY A 332 -48.47 -98.23 -44.46
CA GLY A 332 -48.48 -97.63 -43.14
C GLY A 332 -49.86 -97.65 -42.48
N THR A 333 -49.85 -97.54 -41.15
CA THR A 333 -51.04 -97.33 -40.33
C THR A 333 -50.86 -96.12 -39.44
N ILE A 334 -51.95 -95.39 -39.22
CA ILE A 334 -52.01 -94.27 -38.26
C ILE A 334 -53.09 -94.60 -37.25
N ASP A 335 -52.84 -94.34 -35.97
CA ASP A 335 -53.91 -94.29 -34.98
C ASP A 335 -53.90 -92.98 -34.20
N VAL A 336 -55.09 -92.42 -34.01
CA VAL A 336 -55.31 -91.13 -33.35
C VAL A 336 -56.15 -91.38 -32.11
N THR A 337 -55.55 -91.20 -30.94
CA THR A 337 -56.18 -91.46 -29.64
C THR A 337 -56.44 -90.15 -28.91
N TYR A 338 -57.71 -89.86 -28.66
CA TYR A 338 -58.18 -88.73 -27.87
C TYR A 338 -58.11 -89.10 -26.39
N ILE A 339 -57.37 -88.33 -25.60
CA ILE A 339 -57.17 -88.57 -24.17
C ILE A 339 -57.59 -87.33 -23.39
N ASP A 340 -58.39 -87.55 -22.36
CA ASP A 340 -58.63 -86.61 -21.28
C ASP A 340 -57.41 -86.59 -20.37
N GLU A 341 -56.58 -85.54 -20.46
CA GLU A 341 -55.39 -85.39 -19.62
C GLU A 341 -55.72 -84.97 -18.17
N THR A 342 -56.91 -84.42 -17.91
CA THR A 342 -57.34 -84.08 -16.54
C THR A 342 -57.68 -85.35 -15.74
N THR A 343 -58.34 -86.34 -16.36
CA THR A 343 -58.71 -87.59 -15.67
C THR A 343 -57.87 -88.81 -16.05
N GLY A 344 -57.00 -88.68 -17.07
CA GLY A 344 -56.19 -89.78 -17.62
C GLY A 344 -56.95 -90.79 -18.47
N GLN A 345 -58.21 -90.51 -18.85
CA GLN A 345 -59.08 -91.45 -19.56
C GLN A 345 -58.96 -91.31 -21.08
N VAL A 346 -59.01 -92.44 -21.81
CA VAL A 346 -59.15 -92.43 -23.27
C VAL A 346 -60.59 -92.09 -23.63
N LEU A 347 -60.78 -90.95 -24.29
CA LEU A 347 -62.08 -90.44 -24.73
C LEU A 347 -62.60 -91.15 -25.99
N THR A 348 -61.71 -91.46 -26.94
CA THR A 348 -61.99 -92.15 -28.22
C THR A 348 -60.68 -92.50 -28.94
N LYS A 349 -60.68 -93.54 -29.78
CA LYS A 349 -59.58 -93.86 -30.70
C LYS A 349 -60.11 -93.98 -32.15
N LYS A 350 -59.30 -93.57 -33.13
CA LYS A 350 -59.57 -93.66 -34.58
C LYS A 350 -58.37 -94.34 -35.26
N ASP A 351 -58.61 -95.44 -35.98
CA ASP A 351 -57.56 -96.18 -36.72
C ASP A 351 -57.68 -95.92 -38.23
N LEU A 352 -56.55 -95.76 -38.93
CA LEU A 352 -56.44 -95.41 -40.35
C LEU A 352 -55.33 -96.22 -41.04
N SER A 353 -55.41 -96.45 -42.36
CA SER A 353 -54.37 -97.17 -43.13
C SER A 353 -54.27 -96.70 -44.60
N GLY A 354 -53.06 -96.83 -45.18
CA GLY A 354 -52.76 -96.46 -46.58
C GLY A 354 -51.30 -96.75 -46.98
N GLY A 355 -50.92 -96.43 -48.22
CA GLY A 355 -49.54 -96.62 -48.69
C GLY A 355 -48.60 -95.54 -48.16
N THR A 356 -47.32 -95.87 -47.93
CA THR A 356 -46.37 -94.87 -47.41
C THR A 356 -46.28 -93.67 -48.35
N ASP A 357 -46.28 -92.46 -47.79
CA ASP A 357 -46.36 -91.15 -48.45
C ASP A 357 -47.71 -90.82 -49.14
N ASP A 358 -48.74 -91.67 -49.01
CA ASP A 358 -50.12 -91.28 -49.33
C ASP A 358 -50.72 -90.40 -48.21
N PRO A 359 -51.47 -89.33 -48.54
CA PRO A 359 -52.12 -88.48 -47.54
C PRO A 359 -53.27 -89.22 -46.85
N SER A 360 -53.28 -89.17 -45.52
CA SER A 360 -54.29 -89.87 -44.70
C SER A 360 -55.69 -89.25 -44.74
N ASN A 361 -55.82 -88.01 -45.24
CA ASN A 361 -57.09 -87.30 -45.48
C ASN A 361 -58.05 -87.19 -44.27
N TYR A 362 -57.54 -87.43 -43.07
CA TYR A 362 -58.24 -87.23 -41.81
C TYR A 362 -57.84 -85.89 -41.20
N THR A 363 -58.76 -85.25 -40.48
CA THR A 363 -58.49 -84.05 -39.69
C THR A 363 -59.12 -84.21 -38.31
N THR A 364 -58.34 -83.87 -37.30
CA THR A 364 -58.75 -83.85 -35.88
C THR A 364 -59.75 -82.73 -35.57
N ALA A 365 -59.81 -81.69 -36.40
CA ALA A 365 -60.54 -80.45 -36.15
C ALA A 365 -62.02 -80.63 -35.75
N ASP A 366 -62.77 -81.54 -36.40
CA ASP A 366 -64.19 -81.75 -36.11
C ASP A 366 -64.42 -82.52 -34.79
N ASP A 367 -63.59 -83.52 -34.49
CA ASP A 367 -63.63 -84.24 -33.21
C ASP A 367 -63.14 -83.34 -32.06
N ILE A 368 -62.04 -82.57 -32.25
CA ILE A 368 -61.57 -81.54 -31.30
C ILE A 368 -62.67 -80.51 -31.05
N LYS A 369 -63.36 -80.04 -32.10
CA LYS A 369 -64.51 -79.13 -31.95
C LYS A 369 -65.64 -79.80 -31.16
N SER A 370 -65.94 -81.05 -31.44
CA SER A 370 -66.93 -81.83 -30.69
C SER A 370 -66.60 -81.93 -29.20
N TYR A 371 -65.33 -82.03 -28.80
CA TYR A 371 -64.94 -82.02 -27.38
C TYR A 371 -64.87 -80.61 -26.77
N THR A 372 -64.36 -79.61 -27.50
CA THR A 372 -64.28 -78.23 -26.99
C THR A 372 -65.65 -77.56 -26.83
N ASP A 373 -66.63 -77.89 -27.69
CA ASP A 373 -68.05 -77.53 -27.49
C ASP A 373 -68.68 -78.20 -26.23
N LYS A 374 -68.05 -79.25 -25.68
CA LYS A 374 -68.42 -79.89 -24.40
C LYS A 374 -67.59 -79.39 -23.21
N GLY A 375 -66.84 -78.29 -23.37
CA GLY A 375 -66.05 -77.68 -22.30
C GLY A 375 -64.62 -78.19 -22.15
N TYR A 376 -64.14 -79.12 -22.98
CA TYR A 376 -62.73 -79.46 -23.00
C TYR A 376 -61.90 -78.30 -23.60
N GLU A 377 -60.59 -78.28 -23.33
CA GLU A 377 -59.61 -77.48 -24.06
C GLU A 377 -58.51 -78.39 -24.60
N LEU A 378 -58.09 -78.13 -25.83
CA LEU A 378 -56.96 -78.82 -26.44
C LEU A 378 -55.67 -78.45 -25.69
N VAL A 379 -54.93 -79.45 -25.19
CA VAL A 379 -53.57 -79.28 -24.66
C VAL A 379 -52.56 -79.47 -25.79
N SER A 380 -52.64 -80.61 -26.47
CA SER A 380 -51.88 -80.89 -27.67
C SER A 380 -52.74 -81.62 -28.68
N ASP A 381 -52.59 -81.20 -29.94
CA ASP A 381 -52.91 -82.06 -31.07
C ASP A 381 -51.58 -82.51 -31.65
N ASP A 382 -51.15 -83.73 -31.30
CA ASP A 382 -49.90 -84.27 -31.83
C ASP A 382 -50.07 -84.67 -33.31
N TYR A 383 -51.32 -84.71 -33.82
CA TYR A 383 -51.62 -84.97 -35.22
C TYR A 383 -51.28 -83.75 -36.11
N PRO A 384 -50.50 -83.91 -37.19
CA PRO A 384 -50.10 -82.79 -38.04
C PRO A 384 -51.28 -82.02 -38.65
N SER A 385 -51.34 -80.71 -38.38
CA SER A 385 -52.46 -79.83 -38.73
C SER A 385 -52.65 -79.58 -40.24
N GLY A 386 -51.66 -79.91 -41.06
CA GLY A 386 -51.78 -79.97 -42.54
C GLY A 386 -52.31 -81.31 -43.06
N GLY A 387 -52.73 -82.22 -42.16
CA GLY A 387 -52.78 -83.65 -42.42
C GLY A 387 -51.39 -84.28 -42.36
N THR A 388 -51.33 -85.59 -42.18
CA THR A 388 -50.10 -86.38 -42.28
C THR A 388 -50.18 -87.39 -43.42
N VAL A 389 -49.02 -87.89 -43.86
CA VAL A 389 -48.94 -89.04 -44.76
C VAL A 389 -48.64 -90.31 -43.95
N PHE A 390 -49.08 -91.46 -44.46
CA PHE A 390 -48.72 -92.75 -43.86
C PHE A 390 -47.20 -92.99 -43.96
N THR A 391 -46.60 -93.64 -42.96
CA THR A 391 -45.20 -94.06 -42.97
C THR A 391 -45.01 -95.55 -42.69
N ASP A 392 -43.81 -96.05 -43.00
CA ASP A 392 -43.40 -97.46 -42.83
C ASP A 392 -43.56 -97.97 -41.40
N GLU A 393 -43.31 -97.09 -40.41
CA GLU A 393 -43.59 -97.34 -39.01
C GLU A 393 -45.02 -96.89 -38.65
N PRO A 394 -45.77 -97.66 -37.82
CA PRO A 394 -47.09 -97.25 -37.32
C PRO A 394 -47.04 -95.92 -36.55
N GLN A 395 -47.82 -94.95 -37.01
CA GLN A 395 -47.84 -93.60 -36.44
C GLN A 395 -48.95 -93.47 -35.39
N HIS A 396 -48.57 -93.44 -34.12
CA HIS A 396 -49.49 -93.10 -33.03
C HIS A 396 -49.47 -91.59 -32.77
N TYR A 397 -50.64 -90.95 -32.81
CA TYR A 397 -50.84 -89.55 -32.45
C TYR A 397 -51.81 -89.45 -31.28
N VAL A 398 -51.48 -88.63 -30.29
CA VAL A 398 -52.37 -88.34 -29.17
C VAL A 398 -52.99 -86.96 -29.35
N VAL A 399 -54.32 -86.90 -29.28
CA VAL A 399 -55.02 -85.63 -29.13
C VAL A 399 -55.35 -85.48 -27.67
N LYS A 400 -54.48 -84.77 -26.94
CA LYS A 400 -54.68 -84.48 -25.53
C LYS A 400 -55.63 -83.31 -25.39
N LEU A 401 -56.80 -83.57 -24.83
CA LEU A 401 -57.67 -82.53 -24.33
C LEU A 401 -57.67 -82.59 -22.81
N LYS A 402 -57.52 -81.46 -22.14
CA LYS A 402 -57.83 -81.35 -20.71
C LYS A 402 -59.29 -80.93 -20.57
N HIS A 403 -59.85 -81.10 -19.38
CA HIS A 403 -60.98 -80.26 -19.00
C HIS A 403 -60.58 -78.80 -19.16
N GLY A 404 -61.36 -78.04 -19.94
CA GLY A 404 -61.04 -76.66 -20.19
C GLY A 404 -61.16 -75.86 -18.91
N LEU A 405 -60.23 -74.94 -18.66
CA LEU A 405 -60.23 -74.16 -17.44
C LEU A 405 -60.64 -72.73 -17.78
N THR A 406 -61.87 -72.37 -17.44
CA THR A 406 -62.28 -70.96 -17.42
C THR A 406 -61.54 -70.29 -16.27
N GLU A 407 -60.40 -69.72 -16.60
CA GLU A 407 -59.62 -68.86 -15.74
C GLU A 407 -60.33 -67.50 -15.60
N SER A 408 -61.09 -67.35 -14.52
CA SER A 408 -61.42 -66.03 -14.00
C SER A 408 -60.36 -65.67 -12.97
N THR A 409 -59.63 -64.59 -13.16
CA THR A 409 -58.77 -64.04 -12.11
C THR A 409 -59.66 -63.52 -10.98
N ASP A 410 -59.50 -64.13 -9.80
CA ASP A 410 -59.84 -63.43 -8.56
C ASP A 410 -58.80 -62.32 -8.41
N LYS A 411 -59.25 -61.11 -8.11
CA LYS A 411 -58.35 -59.97 -7.87
C LYS A 411 -58.63 -59.38 -6.50
N LYS A 412 -57.58 -59.27 -5.71
CA LYS A 412 -57.54 -58.51 -4.47
C LYS A 412 -56.42 -57.50 -4.58
N ALA A 413 -56.78 -56.23 -4.62
CA ALA A 413 -55.86 -55.18 -4.23
C ALA A 413 -55.68 -55.25 -2.71
N VAL A 414 -54.44 -55.20 -2.23
CA VAL A 414 -54.13 -54.66 -0.90
C VAL A 414 -53.64 -53.25 -1.15
N ASN A 415 -54.33 -52.27 -0.59
CA ASN A 415 -53.99 -50.86 -0.73
C ASN A 415 -53.21 -50.40 0.51
N GLN A 416 -52.09 -49.72 0.30
CA GLN A 416 -51.48 -48.87 1.29
C GLN A 416 -51.94 -47.43 1.04
N VAL A 417 -52.53 -46.81 2.06
CA VAL A 417 -52.79 -45.37 2.07
C VAL A 417 -52.00 -44.77 3.22
N ILE A 418 -51.06 -43.89 2.90
CA ILE A 418 -50.33 -43.11 3.89
C ILE A 418 -51.02 -41.75 4.01
N HIS A 419 -51.78 -41.60 5.09
CA HIS A 419 -52.50 -40.37 5.41
C HIS A 419 -51.57 -39.37 6.08
N TYR A 420 -51.28 -38.25 5.41
CA TYR A 420 -50.49 -37.16 5.98
C TYR A 420 -51.44 -36.15 6.62
N VAL A 421 -51.53 -36.12 7.96
CA VAL A 421 -52.50 -35.30 8.69
C VAL A 421 -51.84 -34.41 9.74
N TYR A 422 -52.42 -33.25 10.03
CA TYR A 422 -51.98 -32.41 11.15
C TYR A 422 -52.42 -32.98 12.50
N GLU A 423 -51.62 -32.74 13.54
CA GLU A 423 -52.02 -33.03 14.92
C GLU A 423 -53.23 -32.18 15.32
N GLY A 424 -54.39 -32.82 15.46
CA GLY A 424 -55.70 -32.17 15.60
C GLY A 424 -56.72 -32.54 14.50
N GLY A 425 -56.24 -33.10 13.39
CA GLY A 425 -57.05 -33.57 12.26
C GLY A 425 -57.14 -32.56 11.11
N GLY A 426 -57.17 -33.07 9.88
CA GLY A 426 -57.10 -32.30 8.64
C GLY A 426 -55.90 -32.72 7.79
N GLU A 427 -56.06 -32.69 6.47
CA GLU A 427 -55.04 -33.06 5.48
C GLU A 427 -53.83 -32.09 5.54
N ALA A 428 -52.63 -32.64 5.73
CA ALA A 428 -51.37 -31.90 5.75
C ALA A 428 -50.65 -31.95 4.40
N ALA A 429 -50.70 -33.12 3.75
CA ALA A 429 -50.30 -33.31 2.37
C ALA A 429 -51.21 -34.37 1.72
N THR A 430 -51.25 -34.40 0.39
CA THR A 430 -52.07 -35.37 -0.36
C THR A 430 -51.63 -36.80 -0.08
N ASP A 431 -52.59 -37.65 0.34
CA ASP A 431 -52.37 -39.06 0.70
C ASP A 431 -51.50 -39.81 -0.32
N HIS A 432 -50.43 -40.47 0.14
CA HIS A 432 -49.68 -41.38 -0.72
C HIS A 432 -50.46 -42.69 -0.83
N ASN A 433 -50.93 -42.98 -2.04
CA ASN A 433 -51.68 -44.19 -2.37
C ASN A 433 -50.79 -45.13 -3.19
N ALA A 434 -50.61 -46.35 -2.69
CA ALA A 434 -49.94 -47.44 -3.40
C ALA A 434 -50.82 -48.70 -3.31
N THR A 435 -50.78 -49.54 -4.33
CA THR A 435 -51.54 -50.80 -4.36
C THR A 435 -50.60 -51.94 -4.69
N VAL A 436 -50.58 -52.98 -3.86
CA VAL A 436 -50.10 -54.30 -4.26
C VAL A 436 -51.30 -55.06 -4.81
N ASP A 437 -51.31 -55.29 -6.11
CA ASP A 437 -52.30 -56.12 -6.76
C ASP A 437 -51.93 -57.58 -6.56
N PHE A 438 -52.86 -58.38 -6.04
CA PHE A 438 -52.78 -59.83 -6.09
C PHE A 438 -53.81 -60.37 -7.08
N SER A 439 -53.36 -61.24 -7.97
CA SER A 439 -54.25 -62.16 -8.67
C SER A 439 -54.09 -63.57 -8.12
N ARG A 440 -55.18 -64.33 -8.15
CA ARG A 440 -55.10 -65.79 -8.23
C ARG A 440 -55.98 -66.25 -9.38
N THR A 441 -55.51 -67.27 -10.08
CA THR A 441 -56.32 -67.95 -11.07
C THR A 441 -57.40 -68.78 -10.36
N ILE A 442 -58.68 -68.44 -10.53
CA ILE A 442 -59.75 -69.40 -10.27
C ILE A 442 -59.90 -70.22 -11.53
N THR A 443 -59.33 -71.42 -11.54
CA THR A 443 -59.56 -72.43 -12.57
C THR A 443 -60.93 -73.05 -12.33
N THR A 444 -61.95 -72.55 -13.03
CA THR A 444 -63.26 -73.20 -13.09
C THR A 444 -63.22 -74.25 -14.20
N ASP A 445 -63.31 -75.52 -13.83
CA ASP A 445 -63.39 -76.66 -14.73
C ASP A 445 -64.66 -76.59 -15.57
N ARG A 446 -64.54 -76.53 -16.90
CA ARG A 446 -65.65 -76.34 -17.83
C ARG A 446 -66.37 -77.63 -18.20
N VAL A 447 -65.84 -78.79 -17.78
CA VAL A 447 -66.43 -80.12 -18.01
C VAL A 447 -67.21 -80.58 -16.79
N THR A 448 -66.66 -80.41 -15.57
CA THR A 448 -67.34 -80.79 -14.31
C THR A 448 -68.08 -79.63 -13.64
N ASN A 449 -67.68 -78.38 -13.89
CA ASN A 449 -68.08 -77.16 -13.15
C ASN A 449 -67.48 -77.02 -11.74
N ASP A 450 -66.49 -77.84 -11.38
CA ASP A 450 -65.73 -77.68 -10.14
C ASP A 450 -64.83 -76.43 -10.18
N LYS A 451 -64.51 -75.88 -9.01
CA LYS A 451 -63.65 -74.70 -8.87
C LYS A 451 -62.44 -74.97 -8.00
N THR A 452 -61.27 -74.90 -8.61
CA THR A 452 -60.00 -74.82 -7.90
C THR A 452 -59.52 -73.37 -7.88
N TYR A 453 -59.04 -72.94 -6.71
CA TYR A 453 -58.48 -71.63 -6.49
C TYR A 453 -56.96 -71.80 -6.40
N GLY A 454 -56.21 -71.15 -7.28
CA GLY A 454 -54.75 -71.09 -7.17
C GLY A 454 -54.31 -70.31 -5.94
N ASP A 455 -53.03 -70.45 -5.58
CA ASP A 455 -52.39 -69.58 -4.61
C ASP A 455 -52.37 -68.13 -5.12
N TRP A 456 -52.38 -67.17 -4.20
CA TRP A 456 -52.30 -65.75 -4.52
C TRP A 456 -50.87 -65.35 -4.91
N THR A 457 -50.70 -64.79 -6.10
CA THR A 457 -49.45 -64.20 -6.59
C THR A 457 -49.54 -62.68 -6.59
N ALA A 458 -48.50 -62.00 -6.12
CA ALA A 458 -48.39 -60.55 -6.23
C ALA A 458 -48.05 -60.15 -7.68
N ASP A 459 -48.96 -59.44 -8.35
CA ASP A 459 -48.85 -59.03 -9.75
C ASP A 459 -47.74 -57.98 -9.93
N ASN A 460 -47.44 -57.18 -8.90
CA ASN A 460 -46.51 -56.05 -8.94
C ASN A 460 -45.48 -56.02 -7.79
N GLY A 461 -45.31 -57.14 -7.05
CA GLY A 461 -44.33 -57.31 -5.97
C GLY A 461 -44.98 -57.43 -4.58
N ASP A 462 -44.38 -58.22 -3.67
CA ASP A 462 -44.92 -58.53 -2.34
C ASP A 462 -44.52 -57.52 -1.25
N SER A 463 -44.15 -56.29 -1.63
CA SER A 463 -43.78 -55.23 -0.68
C SER A 463 -44.28 -53.84 -1.07
N PHE A 464 -44.58 -53.04 -0.06
CA PHE A 464 -44.67 -51.59 -0.19
C PHE A 464 -43.28 -50.99 0.01
N ALA A 465 -42.70 -50.46 -1.07
CA ALA A 465 -41.44 -49.74 -1.04
C ALA A 465 -41.51 -48.55 -0.07
N SER A 466 -40.44 -48.34 0.70
CA SER A 466 -40.42 -47.34 1.77
C SER A 466 -40.66 -45.90 1.28
N VAL A 467 -41.63 -45.20 1.86
CA VAL A 467 -42.04 -43.85 1.43
C VAL A 467 -41.50 -42.80 2.39
N THR A 468 -40.71 -41.85 1.88
CA THR A 468 -40.30 -40.66 2.65
C THR A 468 -41.48 -39.71 2.79
N SER A 469 -41.79 -39.27 4.01
CA SER A 469 -42.89 -38.36 4.28
C SER A 469 -42.54 -36.94 3.76
N PRO A 470 -43.50 -36.19 3.19
CA PRO A 470 -43.27 -34.82 2.74
C PRO A 470 -42.66 -33.91 3.83
N VAL A 471 -41.76 -33.01 3.44
CA VAL A 471 -41.30 -31.93 4.34
C VAL A 471 -42.32 -30.81 4.30
N ILE A 472 -42.83 -30.41 5.46
CA ILE A 472 -43.80 -29.32 5.63
C ILE A 472 -43.20 -28.31 6.60
N ASP A 473 -42.87 -27.11 6.12
CA ASP A 473 -42.27 -26.04 6.94
C ASP A 473 -43.13 -25.76 8.20
N GLY A 474 -42.51 -25.76 9.38
CA GLY A 474 -43.23 -25.56 10.64
C GLY A 474 -43.84 -26.81 11.28
N TYR A 475 -43.66 -28.00 10.70
CA TYR A 475 -44.18 -29.26 11.22
C TYR A 475 -43.16 -30.40 11.15
N THR A 476 -43.20 -31.33 12.12
CA THR A 476 -42.43 -32.58 12.11
C THR A 476 -43.38 -33.75 11.99
N ALA A 477 -43.15 -34.60 10.99
CA ALA A 477 -43.81 -35.89 10.88
C ALA A 477 -43.33 -36.83 11.99
N ASP A 478 -44.26 -37.45 12.73
CA ASP A 478 -43.98 -38.54 13.69
C ASP A 478 -43.13 -39.66 13.08
N GLN A 479 -43.30 -39.88 11.78
CA GLN A 479 -42.54 -40.77 10.93
C GLN A 479 -42.00 -39.98 9.73
N LEU A 480 -40.73 -39.57 9.78
CA LEU A 480 -40.03 -38.94 8.65
C LEU A 480 -40.00 -39.84 7.39
N LYS A 481 -40.18 -41.14 7.58
CA LYS A 481 -40.21 -42.15 6.52
C LYS A 481 -41.03 -43.35 7.00
N VAL A 482 -42.07 -43.71 6.26
CA VAL A 482 -42.75 -45.00 6.41
C VAL A 482 -41.81 -46.08 5.87
N SER A 483 -41.48 -47.06 6.72
CA SER A 483 -40.54 -48.13 6.37
C SER A 483 -41.10 -49.06 5.31
N GLU A 484 -40.21 -49.77 4.61
CA GLU A 484 -40.61 -50.81 3.66
C GLU A 484 -41.36 -51.91 4.41
N MET A 485 -42.50 -52.35 3.88
CA MET A 485 -43.27 -53.45 4.43
C MET A 485 -43.28 -54.60 3.43
N THR A 486 -42.52 -55.66 3.74
CA THR A 486 -42.34 -56.86 2.90
C THR A 486 -43.19 -58.03 3.39
N GLY A 487 -43.46 -59.00 2.52
CA GLY A 487 -44.27 -60.17 2.86
C GLY A 487 -45.78 -59.88 2.90
N ILE A 488 -46.24 -58.90 2.10
CA ILE A 488 -47.67 -58.67 1.89
C ILE A 488 -48.27 -59.90 1.18
N THR A 489 -49.43 -60.33 1.62
CA THR A 489 -50.22 -61.40 0.98
C THR A 489 -51.62 -60.89 0.65
N ALA A 490 -52.36 -61.55 -0.26
CA ALA A 490 -53.71 -61.11 -0.62
C ALA A 490 -54.76 -61.23 0.50
N ASP A 491 -54.44 -61.90 1.62
CA ASP A 491 -55.31 -61.95 2.80
C ASP A 491 -54.87 -60.94 3.90
N THR A 492 -53.92 -60.06 3.57
CA THR A 492 -53.60 -58.85 4.37
C THR A 492 -54.73 -57.82 4.19
N GLU A 493 -55.15 -57.17 5.27
CA GLU A 493 -56.10 -56.06 5.21
C GLU A 493 -55.41 -54.79 4.65
N ASP A 494 -56.19 -53.82 4.13
CA ASP A 494 -55.66 -52.56 3.60
C ASP A 494 -54.88 -51.77 4.67
N ILE A 495 -53.68 -51.33 4.31
CA ILE A 495 -52.68 -50.75 5.22
C ILE A 495 -52.83 -49.23 5.24
N SER A 496 -53.70 -48.76 6.15
CA SER A 496 -53.81 -47.34 6.51
C SER A 496 -52.68 -46.96 7.48
N VAL A 497 -51.66 -46.23 7.02
CA VAL A 497 -50.63 -45.63 7.88
C VAL A 497 -50.92 -44.14 8.03
N THR A 498 -51.24 -43.69 9.24
CA THR A 498 -51.29 -42.25 9.52
C THR A 498 -49.89 -41.75 9.88
N VAL A 499 -49.44 -40.71 9.19
CA VAL A 499 -48.26 -39.92 9.52
C VAL A 499 -48.74 -38.59 10.06
N THR A 500 -48.53 -38.38 11.36
CA THR A 500 -49.01 -37.19 12.07
C THR A 500 -47.95 -36.08 12.02
N TYR A 501 -48.31 -34.95 11.44
CA TYR A 501 -47.53 -33.72 11.47
C TYR A 501 -47.86 -32.96 12.76
N THR A 502 -47.05 -33.22 13.79
CA THR A 502 -47.00 -32.39 14.98
C THR A 502 -46.50 -31.01 14.60
N ARG A 503 -47.21 -29.96 15.02
CA ARG A 503 -46.76 -28.58 14.79
C ARG A 503 -45.53 -28.33 15.65
N ASN A 504 -44.43 -27.94 15.00
CA ASN A 504 -43.17 -27.68 15.67
C ASN A 504 -43.38 -26.60 16.74
N GLN A 505 -42.82 -26.83 17.91
CA GLN A 505 -42.87 -25.89 19.02
C GLN A 505 -41.59 -25.07 19.02
N GLY A 506 -41.66 -23.89 18.42
CA GLY A 506 -40.58 -22.92 18.51
C GLY A 506 -40.45 -22.39 19.93
N THR A 507 -39.22 -22.23 20.40
CA THR A 507 -38.91 -21.53 21.64
C THR A 507 -38.22 -20.21 21.33
N ILE A 508 -38.54 -19.19 22.12
CA ILE A 508 -37.85 -17.90 22.09
C ILE A 508 -37.41 -17.59 23.51
N ASP A 509 -36.11 -17.42 23.75
CA ASP A 509 -35.60 -16.91 25.04
C ASP A 509 -35.07 -15.48 24.87
N ILE A 510 -35.63 -14.56 25.67
CA ILE A 510 -35.18 -13.18 25.76
C ILE A 510 -34.40 -13.02 27.05
N THR A 511 -33.09 -12.80 26.94
CA THR A 511 -32.19 -12.60 28.09
C THR A 511 -31.91 -11.11 28.29
N TYR A 512 -32.35 -10.57 29.42
CA TYR A 512 -32.04 -9.21 29.86
C TYR A 512 -30.71 -9.22 30.59
N ILE A 513 -29.74 -8.44 30.12
CA ILE A 513 -28.37 -8.38 30.65
C ILE A 513 -28.08 -6.96 31.13
N ASP A 514 -27.55 -6.85 32.35
CA ASP A 514 -26.87 -5.65 32.80
C ASP A 514 -25.44 -5.63 32.25
N GLN A 515 -25.14 -4.63 31.45
CA GLN A 515 -23.85 -4.38 30.84
C GLN A 515 -22.87 -3.67 31.80
N THR A 516 -23.35 -3.09 32.91
CA THR A 516 -22.46 -2.50 33.94
C THR A 516 -21.77 -3.59 34.77
N THR A 517 -22.51 -4.58 35.27
CA THR A 517 -21.96 -5.70 36.07
C THR A 517 -21.73 -7.00 35.29
N GLY A 518 -22.28 -7.11 34.08
CA GLY A 518 -22.25 -8.34 33.26
C GLY A 518 -23.28 -9.40 33.66
N GLN A 519 -24.16 -9.12 34.62
CA GLN A 519 -25.13 -10.10 35.15
C GLN A 519 -26.39 -10.22 34.29
N THR A 520 -27.03 -11.39 34.33
CA THR A 520 -28.39 -11.57 33.78
C THR A 520 -29.41 -11.00 34.76
N LEU A 521 -30.16 -9.98 34.34
CA LEU A 521 -31.20 -9.30 35.10
C LEU A 521 -32.49 -10.13 35.19
N SER A 522 -32.84 -10.78 34.10
CA SER A 522 -33.94 -11.75 34.00
C SER A 522 -33.85 -12.51 32.67
N LYS A 523 -34.56 -13.64 32.59
CA LYS A 523 -34.87 -14.32 31.34
C LYS A 523 -36.38 -14.36 31.17
N LYS A 524 -36.82 -14.24 29.92
CA LYS A 524 -38.21 -14.47 29.53
C LYS A 524 -38.26 -15.52 28.43
N ASP A 525 -38.61 -16.74 28.83
CA ASP A 525 -38.84 -17.84 27.91
C ASP A 525 -40.28 -17.76 27.36
N LEU A 526 -40.44 -18.09 26.08
CA LEU A 526 -41.69 -18.19 25.33
C LEU A 526 -41.69 -19.48 24.53
N SER A 527 -42.88 -20.05 24.33
CA SER A 527 -43.11 -21.26 23.53
C SER A 527 -44.43 -21.15 22.77
N GLY A 528 -44.44 -21.55 21.51
CA GLY A 528 -45.64 -21.58 20.66
C GLY A 528 -45.40 -22.33 19.35
N GLY A 529 -46.46 -22.54 18.57
CA GLY A 529 -46.35 -23.27 17.31
C GLY A 529 -45.62 -22.43 16.26
N THR A 530 -44.76 -23.04 15.45
CA THR A 530 -44.04 -22.33 14.37
C THR A 530 -45.01 -21.55 13.48
N GLY A 531 -44.72 -20.27 13.27
CA GLY A 531 -45.57 -19.31 12.55
C GLY A 531 -46.55 -18.51 13.42
N ASP A 532 -46.78 -18.89 14.68
CA ASP A 532 -47.54 -18.07 15.64
C ASP A 532 -46.74 -16.81 16.00
N ASP A 533 -47.45 -15.69 16.16
CA ASP A 533 -46.86 -14.47 16.72
C ASP A 533 -46.58 -14.66 18.21
N SER A 534 -45.38 -14.28 18.65
CA SER A 534 -44.92 -14.44 20.03
C SER A 534 -45.75 -13.72 21.09
N GLY A 535 -46.58 -12.74 20.69
CA GLY A 535 -47.45 -11.96 21.58
C GLY A 535 -46.70 -11.12 22.63
N TYR A 536 -45.37 -11.01 22.50
CA TYR A 536 -44.50 -10.38 23.48
C TYR A 536 -43.82 -9.14 22.89
N THR A 537 -43.61 -8.13 23.74
CA THR A 537 -42.74 -7.00 23.42
C THR A 537 -41.78 -6.78 24.60
N THR A 538 -40.58 -6.29 24.32
CA THR A 538 -39.61 -5.98 25.38
C THR A 538 -39.94 -4.67 26.10
N ALA A 539 -40.83 -3.84 25.55
CA ALA A 539 -41.15 -2.48 26.00
C ALA A 539 -41.48 -2.38 27.50
N ASP A 540 -42.45 -3.14 28.02
CA ASP A 540 -42.84 -3.09 29.44
C ASP A 540 -41.72 -3.58 30.37
N THR A 541 -40.91 -4.53 29.91
CA THR A 541 -39.81 -5.10 30.71
C THR A 541 -38.63 -4.14 30.75
N ILE A 542 -38.24 -3.56 29.60
CA ILE A 542 -37.29 -2.45 29.49
C ILE A 542 -37.75 -1.30 30.38
N LYS A 543 -39.03 -0.88 30.29
CA LYS A 543 -39.58 0.20 31.12
C LYS A 543 -39.46 -0.13 32.62
N SER A 544 -39.76 -1.37 33.01
CA SER A 544 -39.60 -1.80 34.41
C SER A 544 -38.16 -1.73 34.90
N TYR A 545 -37.14 -1.81 34.03
CA TYR A 545 -35.75 -1.57 34.41
C TYR A 545 -35.36 -0.09 34.34
N THR A 546 -35.84 0.69 33.36
CA THR A 546 -35.56 2.15 33.32
C THR A 546 -36.21 2.89 34.48
N ASP A 547 -37.40 2.47 34.92
CA ASP A 547 -38.05 2.96 36.14
C ASP A 547 -37.27 2.62 37.43
N LYS A 548 -36.34 1.64 37.35
CA LYS A 548 -35.38 1.28 38.42
C LYS A 548 -33.98 1.88 38.20
N GLY A 549 -33.85 2.89 37.33
CA GLY A 549 -32.59 3.60 37.11
C GLY A 549 -31.67 3.04 36.03
N TYR A 550 -32.04 1.96 35.34
CA TYR A 550 -31.27 1.49 34.18
C TYR A 550 -31.45 2.39 32.95
N GLU A 551 -30.53 2.31 32.00
CA GLU A 551 -30.61 2.94 30.68
C GLU A 551 -30.45 1.84 29.60
N LEU A 552 -31.29 1.84 28.57
CA LEU A 552 -31.21 0.87 27.47
C LEU A 552 -29.93 1.11 26.65
N VAL A 553 -29.23 0.02 26.29
CA VAL A 553 -28.02 0.04 25.45
C VAL A 553 -28.29 -0.64 24.10
N SER A 554 -28.89 -1.84 24.11
CA SER A 554 -29.40 -2.50 22.90
C SER A 554 -30.66 -3.31 23.21
N ASN A 555 -31.51 -3.45 22.20
CA ASN A 555 -32.63 -4.37 22.19
C ASN A 555 -32.55 -5.15 20.87
N ASP A 556 -32.08 -6.39 20.94
CA ASP A 556 -31.87 -7.22 19.74
C ASP A 556 -33.19 -7.91 19.30
N TYR A 557 -34.24 -7.79 20.12
CA TYR A 557 -35.59 -8.29 19.85
C TYR A 557 -36.37 -7.35 18.91
N PRO A 558 -37.02 -7.85 17.82
CA PRO A 558 -37.73 -7.00 16.86
C PRO A 558 -38.85 -6.15 17.47
N GLU A 559 -38.98 -4.90 16.99
CA GLU A 559 -39.93 -3.90 17.52
C GLU A 559 -41.40 -4.25 17.21
N ASP A 560 -41.68 -4.77 16.01
CA ASP A 560 -42.99 -5.31 15.62
C ASP A 560 -43.29 -6.71 16.25
N GLY A 561 -42.38 -7.23 17.08
CA GLY A 561 -42.39 -8.60 17.58
C GLY A 561 -41.83 -9.61 16.57
N THR A 562 -41.75 -10.88 16.99
CA THR A 562 -41.28 -11.99 16.15
C THR A 562 -42.28 -13.17 16.18
N LYS A 563 -42.13 -14.09 15.22
CA LYS A 563 -42.88 -15.35 15.16
C LYS A 563 -42.01 -16.51 15.61
N PHE A 564 -42.61 -17.51 16.26
CA PHE A 564 -41.92 -18.77 16.57
C PHE A 564 -41.44 -19.46 15.28
N ALA A 565 -40.25 -20.05 15.32
CA ALA A 565 -39.66 -20.82 14.22
C ALA A 565 -39.12 -22.16 14.74
N ASP A 566 -38.81 -23.07 13.81
CA ASP A 566 -38.35 -24.43 14.13
C ASP A 566 -37.00 -24.45 14.87
N ASP A 567 -36.10 -23.54 14.51
CA ASP A 567 -34.87 -23.29 15.26
C ASP A 567 -35.15 -22.38 16.48
N PRO A 568 -34.67 -22.73 17.69
CA PRO A 568 -34.78 -21.88 18.88
C PRO A 568 -34.18 -20.49 18.68
N GLN A 569 -34.96 -19.44 18.98
CA GLN A 569 -34.56 -18.05 18.79
C GLN A 569 -34.04 -17.46 20.11
N HIS A 570 -32.83 -16.91 20.09
CA HIS A 570 -32.23 -16.22 21.22
C HIS A 570 -32.14 -14.71 20.95
N TYR A 571 -32.65 -13.89 21.87
CA TYR A 571 -32.55 -12.43 21.81
C TYR A 571 -31.97 -11.86 23.11
N ILE A 572 -31.13 -10.84 22.98
CA ILE A 572 -30.52 -10.15 24.12
C ILE A 572 -31.05 -8.73 24.20
N VAL A 573 -31.38 -8.30 25.42
CA VAL A 573 -31.66 -6.89 25.73
C VAL A 573 -30.60 -6.43 26.70
N ARG A 574 -29.76 -5.48 26.29
CA ARG A 574 -28.68 -4.93 27.11
C ARG A 574 -29.13 -3.61 27.70
N LEU A 575 -29.13 -3.54 29.03
CA LEU A 575 -29.26 -2.29 29.76
C LEU A 575 -27.97 -2.04 30.53
N LYS A 576 -27.68 -0.79 30.88
CA LYS A 576 -26.60 -0.40 31.80
C LYS A 576 -27.22 0.31 32.99
N HIS A 577 -26.47 0.46 34.07
CA HIS A 577 -26.85 1.39 35.12
C HIS A 577 -26.84 2.82 34.55
N GLY A 578 -27.93 3.55 34.79
CA GLY A 578 -27.98 4.98 34.49
C GLY A 578 -27.26 5.77 35.57
N LEU A 579 -26.60 6.86 35.17
CA LEU A 579 -25.80 7.69 36.08
C LEU A 579 -26.46 9.05 36.28
N THR A 580 -26.28 9.62 37.46
CA THR A 580 -26.73 10.98 37.82
C THR A 580 -25.55 11.74 38.40
N GLU A 581 -25.15 12.80 37.72
CA GLU A 581 -24.04 13.65 38.15
C GLU A 581 -24.61 14.88 38.85
N VAL A 582 -24.10 15.16 40.04
CA VAL A 582 -24.42 16.37 40.82
C VAL A 582 -23.11 17.01 41.21
N THR A 583 -22.91 18.27 40.80
CA THR A 583 -21.77 19.07 41.23
C THR A 583 -21.99 19.53 42.67
N GLU A 584 -21.04 19.23 43.55
CA GLU A 584 -20.98 19.76 44.91
C GLU A 584 -19.90 20.85 44.95
N ASN A 585 -20.26 22.03 45.47
CA ASN A 585 -19.36 23.17 45.55
C ASN A 585 -19.06 23.52 47.01
N LYS A 586 -17.80 23.87 47.28
CA LYS A 586 -17.32 24.51 48.51
C LYS A 586 -16.61 25.82 48.16
N THR A 587 -16.47 26.70 49.14
CA THR A 587 -15.85 28.01 48.99
C THR A 587 -14.91 28.31 50.14
N VAL A 588 -13.75 28.91 49.84
CA VAL A 588 -12.85 29.53 50.82
C VAL A 588 -12.82 31.02 50.52
N ASN A 589 -13.00 31.87 51.52
CA ASN A 589 -13.06 33.32 51.37
C ASN A 589 -11.82 34.00 51.94
N GLN A 590 -11.46 35.15 51.37
CA GLN A 590 -10.53 36.11 51.94
C GLN A 590 -11.26 37.43 52.17
N VAL A 591 -11.09 38.00 53.36
CA VAL A 591 -11.52 39.36 53.71
C VAL A 591 -10.32 40.16 54.20
N ILE A 592 -10.11 41.36 53.66
CA ILE A 592 -9.08 42.30 54.10
C ILE A 592 -9.79 43.54 54.66
N HIS A 593 -9.70 43.73 55.97
CA HIS A 593 -10.26 44.87 56.68
C HIS A 593 -9.28 46.05 56.68
N TYR A 594 -9.74 47.24 56.30
CA TYR A 594 -8.95 48.46 56.35
C TYR A 594 -9.46 49.35 57.49
N VAL A 595 -8.66 49.54 58.54
CA VAL A 595 -9.06 50.25 59.77
C VAL A 595 -8.08 51.34 60.16
N TYR A 596 -8.55 52.36 60.88
CA TYR A 596 -7.66 53.33 61.52
C TYR A 596 -7.04 52.75 62.81
N GLU A 597 -5.87 53.24 63.20
CA GLU A 597 -5.18 52.85 64.44
C GLU A 597 -6.03 53.04 65.72
N GLY A 598 -6.95 54.01 65.72
CA GLY A 598 -7.93 54.22 66.80
C GLY A 598 -9.16 53.31 66.75
N GLY A 599 -9.25 52.41 65.77
CA GLY A 599 -10.45 51.66 65.41
C GLY A 599 -11.42 52.42 64.51
N GLY A 600 -12.30 51.67 63.82
CA GLY A 600 -13.21 52.19 62.81
C GLY A 600 -12.70 51.97 61.37
N GLU A 601 -13.64 51.87 60.43
CA GLU A 601 -13.38 51.62 59.00
C GLU A 601 -12.61 52.80 58.37
N ALA A 602 -11.49 52.50 57.72
CA ALA A 602 -10.68 53.45 56.96
C ALA A 602 -10.98 53.35 55.45
N ALA A 603 -11.26 52.14 54.95
CA ALA A 603 -11.77 51.89 53.61
C ALA A 603 -12.61 50.61 53.62
N THR A 604 -13.46 50.44 52.60
CA THR A 604 -14.34 49.28 52.47
C THR A 604 -13.56 47.97 52.32
N ASP A 605 -13.92 46.95 53.09
CA ASP A 605 -13.30 45.62 53.08
C ASP A 605 -13.13 45.04 51.67
N TYR A 606 -11.92 44.60 51.32
CA TYR A 606 -11.70 43.80 50.11
C TYR A 606 -12.13 42.36 50.38
N ASN A 607 -12.92 41.78 49.46
CA ASN A 607 -13.48 40.44 49.57
C ASN A 607 -13.16 39.63 48.30
N ALA A 608 -12.69 38.40 48.46
CA ALA A 608 -12.45 37.44 47.38
C ALA A 608 -12.84 36.02 47.80
N THR A 609 -13.14 35.15 46.83
CA THR A 609 -13.54 33.76 47.07
C THR A 609 -12.86 32.81 46.08
N VAL A 610 -12.23 31.76 46.57
CA VAL A 610 -11.87 30.57 45.79
C VAL A 610 -13.02 29.57 45.87
N VAL A 611 -13.41 29.00 44.73
CA VAL A 611 -14.46 27.98 44.62
C VAL A 611 -13.81 26.65 44.28
N PHE A 612 -14.18 25.60 45.00
CA PHE A 612 -13.84 24.22 44.68
C PHE A 612 -15.10 23.47 44.29
N SER A 613 -15.04 22.69 43.22
CA SER A 613 -16.10 21.75 42.83
C SER A 613 -15.61 20.30 42.86
N GLN A 614 -16.52 19.37 43.13
CA GLN A 614 -16.35 17.95 42.82
C GLN A 614 -17.63 17.41 42.17
N THR A 615 -17.50 16.43 41.28
CA THR A 615 -18.63 15.74 40.68
C THR A 615 -18.97 14.50 41.50
N ILE A 616 -20.19 14.44 42.02
CA ILE A 616 -20.75 13.24 42.64
C ILE A 616 -21.51 12.46 41.56
N THR A 617 -20.90 11.38 41.06
CA THR A 617 -21.56 10.46 40.14
C THR A 617 -22.30 9.39 40.97
N THR A 618 -23.63 9.50 41.01
CA THR A 618 -24.51 8.56 41.70
C THR A 618 -25.08 7.55 40.71
N ASP A 619 -24.84 6.27 40.97
CA ASP A 619 -25.46 5.15 40.26
C ASP A 619 -26.95 5.06 40.63
N LYS A 620 -27.85 5.14 39.63
CA LYS A 620 -29.31 5.15 39.85
C LYS A 620 -29.88 3.80 40.28
N VAL A 621 -29.12 2.71 40.14
CA VAL A 621 -29.55 1.33 40.40
C VAL A 621 -29.07 0.87 41.77
N THR A 622 -27.78 1.05 42.08
CA THR A 622 -27.19 0.65 43.37
C THR A 622 -27.32 1.72 44.44
N GLY A 623 -27.50 2.99 44.05
CA GLY A 623 -27.38 4.15 44.94
C GLY A 623 -25.95 4.46 45.37
N GLU A 624 -24.96 3.76 44.81
CA GLU A 624 -23.54 3.97 45.10
C GLU A 624 -23.07 5.33 44.56
N LYS A 625 -22.21 6.00 45.32
CA LYS A 625 -21.67 7.32 45.00
C LYS A 625 -20.17 7.23 44.82
N THR A 626 -19.71 7.58 43.62
CA THR A 626 -18.32 7.92 43.37
C THR A 626 -18.17 9.44 43.35
N TYR A 627 -17.02 9.91 43.83
CA TYR A 627 -16.68 11.33 43.93
C TYR A 627 -15.43 11.54 43.07
N SER A 628 -15.40 12.60 42.26
CA SER A 628 -14.14 13.06 41.67
C SER A 628 -13.22 13.63 42.77
N ASP A 629 -11.94 13.78 42.47
CA ASP A 629 -11.11 14.71 43.23
C ASP A 629 -11.69 16.14 43.14
N TRP A 630 -11.43 16.97 44.15
CA TRP A 630 -11.83 18.39 44.16
C TRP A 630 -10.94 19.20 43.21
N THR A 631 -11.57 20.04 42.38
CA THR A 631 -10.89 20.98 41.47
C THR A 631 -11.16 22.42 41.87
N ALA A 632 -10.14 23.28 41.86
CA ALA A 632 -10.30 24.72 42.06
C ALA A 632 -10.81 25.39 40.76
N ASP A 633 -12.04 25.87 40.77
CA ASP A 633 -12.73 26.35 39.57
C ASP A 633 -12.17 27.69 39.05
N ASN A 634 -11.63 28.51 39.96
CA ASN A 634 -11.11 29.84 39.68
C ASN A 634 -9.66 30.06 40.14
N GLY A 635 -8.91 28.98 40.39
CA GLY A 635 -7.51 28.97 40.83
C GLY A 635 -7.33 28.73 42.33
N ASP A 636 -6.15 28.26 42.73
CA ASP A 636 -5.79 27.87 44.10
C ASP A 636 -5.03 28.99 44.87
N SER A 637 -5.23 30.26 44.48
CA SER A 637 -4.58 31.40 45.11
C SER A 637 -5.46 32.64 45.26
N PHE A 638 -5.19 33.43 46.31
CA PHE A 638 -5.64 34.81 46.43
C PHE A 638 -4.54 35.74 45.93
N ALA A 639 -4.85 36.47 44.85
CA ALA A 639 -3.95 37.46 44.27
C ALA A 639 -3.64 38.60 45.25
N SER A 640 -2.40 39.09 45.23
CA SER A 640 -1.94 40.14 46.13
C SER A 640 -2.69 41.47 45.98
N VAL A 641 -3.13 42.08 47.08
CA VAL A 641 -4.00 43.28 47.08
C VAL A 641 -3.25 44.51 47.61
N THR A 642 -3.15 45.56 46.80
CA THR A 642 -2.59 46.85 47.24
C THR A 642 -3.59 47.57 48.14
N SER A 643 -3.13 48.09 49.28
CA SER A 643 -3.97 48.84 50.22
C SER A 643 -4.30 50.24 49.67
N PRO A 644 -5.51 50.77 49.89
CA PRO A 644 -5.86 52.14 49.51
C PRO A 644 -4.88 53.21 50.03
N VAL A 645 -4.73 54.30 49.28
CA VAL A 645 -4.03 55.51 49.76
C VAL A 645 -5.06 56.43 50.41
N ILE A 646 -4.75 56.91 51.62
CA ILE A 646 -5.60 57.83 52.40
C ILE A 646 -4.75 59.03 52.80
N ASP A 647 -5.11 60.22 52.31
CA ASP A 647 -4.32 61.44 52.52
C ASP A 647 -4.11 61.75 54.02
N GLY A 648 -2.86 62.01 54.43
CA GLY A 648 -2.50 62.24 55.82
C GLY A 648 -2.43 60.99 56.69
N TYR A 649 -2.49 59.78 56.11
CA TYR A 649 -2.32 58.51 56.80
C TYR A 649 -1.37 57.57 56.05
N THR A 650 -0.70 56.68 56.80
CA THR A 650 0.17 55.62 56.26
C THR A 650 -0.35 54.26 56.73
N ALA A 651 -0.52 53.32 55.79
CA ALA A 651 -0.86 51.94 56.09
C ALA A 651 0.36 51.17 56.61
N ASP A 652 0.18 50.35 57.65
CA ASP A 652 1.17 49.38 58.15
C ASP A 652 1.62 48.39 57.06
N GLN A 653 0.68 48.02 56.20
CA GLN A 653 0.86 47.15 55.05
C GLN A 653 0.38 47.90 53.80
N LEU A 654 1.31 48.41 53.00
CA LEU A 654 1.00 49.02 51.69
C LEU A 654 0.37 48.03 50.70
N LYS A 655 0.55 46.73 50.95
CA LYS A 655 0.06 45.64 50.10
C LYS A 655 0.00 44.33 50.90
N VAL A 656 -1.13 43.65 50.84
CA VAL A 656 -1.29 42.26 51.31
C VAL A 656 -0.73 41.33 50.23
N SER A 657 0.13 40.40 50.65
CA SER A 657 0.81 39.46 49.75
C SER A 657 -0.14 38.45 49.10
N GLU A 658 0.30 37.86 47.99
CA GLU A 658 -0.37 36.72 47.37
C GLU A 658 -0.29 35.50 48.31
N MET A 659 -1.36 34.69 48.35
CA MET A 659 -1.42 33.44 49.10
C MET A 659 -1.78 32.30 48.13
N THR A 660 -0.88 31.34 47.96
CA THR A 660 -1.01 30.21 47.01
C THR A 660 -1.10 28.87 47.74
N GLY A 661 -1.60 27.83 47.06
CA GLY A 661 -1.75 26.49 47.63
C GLY A 661 -2.97 26.34 48.54
N ILE A 662 -4.04 27.11 48.25
CA ILE A 662 -5.32 27.02 48.94
C ILE A 662 -5.97 25.68 48.59
N THR A 663 -6.53 25.00 49.58
CA THR A 663 -7.25 23.73 49.42
C THR A 663 -8.70 23.86 49.86
N VAL A 664 -9.52 22.88 49.47
CA VAL A 664 -10.94 22.80 49.82
C VAL A 664 -11.25 22.68 51.32
N ASP A 665 -10.24 22.41 52.14
CA ASP A 665 -10.32 22.34 53.60
C ASP A 665 -9.50 23.46 54.29
N THR A 666 -9.11 24.50 53.55
CA THR A 666 -8.52 25.73 54.09
C THR A 666 -9.60 26.60 54.73
N GLU A 667 -9.35 27.11 55.94
CA GLU A 667 -10.29 28.01 56.64
C GLU A 667 -10.33 29.42 55.99
N ASP A 668 -11.44 30.14 56.15
CA ASP A 668 -11.60 31.51 55.64
C ASP A 668 -10.54 32.46 56.25
N ILE A 669 -9.91 33.26 55.39
CA ILE A 669 -8.75 34.09 55.71
C ILE A 669 -9.19 35.53 56.00
N SER A 670 -8.94 36.02 57.22
CA SER A 670 -9.11 37.43 57.58
C SER A 670 -7.74 38.11 57.76
N VAL A 671 -7.55 39.24 57.10
CA VAL A 671 -6.37 40.11 57.22
C VAL A 671 -6.84 41.49 57.66
N THR A 672 -6.05 42.19 58.49
CA THR A 672 -6.32 43.58 58.86
C THR A 672 -5.13 44.45 58.47
N VAL A 673 -5.42 45.59 57.86
CA VAL A 673 -4.49 46.66 57.49
C VAL A 673 -4.86 47.90 58.30
N THR A 674 -3.87 48.50 58.96
CA THR A 674 -4.05 49.58 59.94
C THR A 674 -3.43 50.88 59.44
N TYR A 675 -4.21 51.96 59.47
CA TYR A 675 -3.80 53.30 59.05
C TYR A 675 -3.44 54.18 60.25
N THR A 676 -2.15 54.51 60.36
CA THR A 676 -1.57 55.45 61.33
C THR A 676 -1.59 56.87 60.75
N ARG A 677 -1.90 57.88 61.57
CA ARG A 677 -1.98 59.28 61.13
C ARG A 677 -0.60 59.91 61.02
N ASN A 678 -0.31 60.52 59.87
CA ASN A 678 0.95 61.20 59.59
C ASN A 678 1.18 62.41 60.53
N GLN A 679 2.45 62.77 60.72
CA GLN A 679 2.88 63.83 61.63
C GLN A 679 3.66 64.90 60.85
N GLY A 680 3.26 66.16 61.01
CA GLY A 680 3.90 67.32 60.38
C GLY A 680 4.68 68.19 61.36
N THR A 681 5.58 69.01 60.82
CA THR A 681 6.36 70.00 61.58
C THR A 681 6.33 71.37 60.94
N ILE A 682 6.46 72.42 61.77
CA ILE A 682 6.54 73.81 61.34
C ILE A 682 7.64 74.48 62.15
N ASP A 683 8.53 75.26 61.53
CA ASP A 683 9.41 76.20 62.23
C ASP A 683 9.16 77.66 61.82
N VAL A 684 9.36 78.56 62.78
CA VAL A 684 9.26 80.01 62.57
C VAL A 684 10.55 80.68 63.04
N THR A 685 11.33 81.20 62.11
CA THR A 685 12.67 81.74 62.33
C THR A 685 12.68 83.28 62.28
N TYR A 686 13.10 83.90 63.37
CA TYR A 686 13.20 85.35 63.54
C TYR A 686 14.62 85.80 63.23
N ILE A 687 14.78 86.82 62.38
CA ILE A 687 16.08 87.29 61.87
C ILE A 687 16.20 88.80 62.09
N ASP A 688 17.34 89.23 62.61
CA ASP A 688 17.80 90.61 62.58
C ASP A 688 18.54 90.89 61.27
N GLU A 689 18.01 91.78 60.45
CA GLU A 689 18.62 92.24 59.21
C GLU A 689 19.74 93.26 59.41
N THR A 690 19.84 93.91 60.58
CA THR A 690 20.93 94.87 60.85
C THR A 690 22.27 94.18 61.05
N THR A 691 22.30 93.00 61.70
CA THR A 691 23.51 92.18 61.86
C THR A 691 23.49 90.86 61.08
N GLY A 692 22.38 90.52 60.42
CA GLY A 692 22.22 89.28 59.63
C GLY A 692 22.08 88.01 60.46
N LYS A 693 21.67 88.11 61.73
CA LYS A 693 21.65 86.99 62.70
C LYS A 693 20.24 86.47 62.93
N ILE A 694 20.14 85.16 63.14
CA ILE A 694 18.93 84.56 63.74
C ILE A 694 18.83 85.03 65.20
N LEU A 695 17.68 85.58 65.56
CA LEU A 695 17.32 86.03 66.91
C LEU A 695 16.73 84.89 67.75
N THR A 696 15.88 84.07 67.14
CA THR A 696 15.32 82.84 67.70
C THR A 696 14.63 82.02 66.59
N THR A 697 14.46 80.72 66.80
CA THR A 697 13.62 79.85 65.95
C THR A 697 12.63 79.13 66.87
N LYS A 698 11.39 78.97 66.40
CA LYS A 698 10.30 78.33 67.15
C LYS A 698 9.75 77.13 66.39
N ASP A 699 10.11 75.94 66.87
CA ASP A 699 9.64 74.66 66.32
C ASP A 699 8.25 74.27 66.88
N LEU A 700 7.45 73.59 66.06
CA LEU A 700 6.10 73.09 66.33
C LEU A 700 5.93 71.71 65.67
N SER A 701 5.11 70.83 66.25
CA SER A 701 4.75 69.52 65.69
C SER A 701 3.32 69.11 66.04
N GLY A 702 2.66 68.37 65.14
CA GLY A 702 1.29 67.89 65.32
C GLY A 702 0.84 66.94 64.20
N GLY A 703 -0.36 66.37 64.30
CA GLY A 703 -0.88 65.47 63.28
C GLY A 703 -1.32 66.23 62.02
N THR A 704 -1.15 65.63 60.85
CA THR A 704 -1.47 66.27 59.57
C THR A 704 -2.93 66.72 59.52
N GLY A 705 -3.14 68.02 59.28
CA GLY A 705 -4.45 68.70 59.33
C GLY A 705 -4.81 69.38 60.66
N ASP A 706 -4.04 69.17 61.74
CA ASP A 706 -4.21 69.89 63.00
C ASP A 706 -3.73 71.35 62.87
N ASP A 707 -4.40 72.28 63.57
CA ASP A 707 -4.02 73.69 63.61
C ASP A 707 -2.79 73.91 64.52
N SER A 708 -1.83 74.69 64.04
CA SER A 708 -0.55 74.91 64.74
C SER A 708 -0.64 75.70 66.05
N GLY A 709 -1.74 76.42 66.27
CA GLY A 709 -2.02 77.15 67.51
C GLY A 709 -1.04 78.29 67.85
N TYR A 710 -0.17 78.68 66.92
CA TYR A 710 0.90 79.65 67.14
C TYR A 710 0.62 80.99 66.44
N THR A 711 1.13 82.07 67.00
CA THR A 711 1.13 83.40 66.37
C THR A 711 2.47 84.10 66.62
N THR A 712 2.88 84.98 65.71
CA THR A 712 4.17 85.69 65.83
C THR A 712 4.10 86.96 66.68
N ALA A 713 2.89 87.45 66.99
CA ALA A 713 2.62 88.76 67.58
C ALA A 713 3.41 89.03 68.89
N ASP A 714 3.32 88.14 69.88
CA ASP A 714 4.02 88.31 71.17
C ASP A 714 5.55 88.29 71.01
N THR A 715 6.06 87.51 70.06
CA THR A 715 7.50 87.40 69.81
C THR A 715 8.02 88.64 69.08
N ILE A 716 7.30 89.12 68.06
CA ILE A 716 7.57 90.40 67.40
C ILE A 716 7.56 91.52 68.44
N LYS A 717 6.52 91.60 69.28
CA LYS A 717 6.40 92.63 70.32
C LYS A 717 7.58 92.59 71.30
N SER A 718 7.98 91.39 71.73
CA SER A 718 9.14 91.17 72.59
C SER A 718 10.43 91.72 72.00
N TYR A 719 10.61 91.74 70.67
CA TYR A 719 11.77 92.40 70.05
C TYR A 719 11.56 93.90 69.82
N THR A 720 10.36 94.38 69.45
CA THR A 720 10.12 95.83 69.32
C THR A 720 10.27 96.57 70.64
N ASP A 721 9.88 95.95 71.76
CA ASP A 721 10.11 96.48 73.11
C ASP A 721 11.61 96.59 73.46
N LYS A 722 12.49 95.88 72.74
CA LYS A 722 13.96 95.94 72.86
C LYS A 722 14.62 96.89 71.85
N GLY A 723 13.84 97.75 71.17
CA GLY A 723 14.37 98.76 70.23
C GLY A 723 14.47 98.31 68.77
N TYR A 724 14.00 97.11 68.43
CA TYR A 724 13.87 96.67 67.04
C TYR A 724 12.64 97.28 66.35
N GLU A 725 12.63 97.29 65.03
CA GLU A 725 11.53 97.64 64.15
C GLU A 725 11.23 96.45 63.23
N LEU A 726 9.96 96.08 63.05
CA LEU A 726 9.55 94.99 62.14
C LEU A 726 9.81 95.38 60.67
N VAL A 727 10.25 94.43 59.86
CA VAL A 727 10.47 94.56 58.41
C VAL A 727 9.53 93.67 57.61
N SER A 728 9.43 92.38 57.94
CA SER A 728 8.41 91.46 57.39
C SER A 728 8.01 90.39 58.40
N ASN A 729 6.85 89.79 58.18
CA ASN A 729 6.39 88.57 58.84
C ASN A 729 5.77 87.70 57.75
N ASP A 730 6.44 86.60 57.42
CA ASP A 730 6.04 85.70 56.33
C ASP A 730 5.13 84.56 56.86
N TYR A 731 4.89 84.51 58.18
CA TYR A 731 3.96 83.58 58.85
C TYR A 731 2.49 84.04 58.68
N PRO A 732 1.54 83.17 58.27
CA PRO A 732 0.15 83.54 58.03
C PRO A 732 -0.57 84.18 59.22
N GLU A 733 -1.39 85.20 58.96
CA GLU A 733 -2.10 85.97 60.00
C GLU A 733 -3.22 85.15 60.69
N ASP A 734 -3.93 84.31 59.94
CA ASP A 734 -4.92 83.35 60.45
C ASP A 734 -4.27 82.06 61.02
N GLY A 735 -2.93 81.96 61.01
CA GLY A 735 -2.18 80.74 61.33
C GLY A 735 -2.12 79.72 60.19
N THR A 736 -1.53 78.56 60.47
CA THR A 736 -1.39 77.43 59.51
C THR A 736 -1.66 76.08 60.18
N LYS A 737 -1.86 75.04 59.36
CA LYS A 737 -2.04 73.64 59.78
C LYS A 737 -0.81 72.81 59.47
N PHE A 738 -0.55 71.77 60.27
CA PHE A 738 0.49 70.79 59.97
C PHE A 738 0.19 70.04 58.66
N ALA A 739 1.20 69.84 57.83
CA ALA A 739 1.16 69.04 56.61
C ALA A 739 2.23 67.94 56.68
N ASP A 740 2.14 66.93 55.81
CA ASP A 740 3.15 65.86 55.71
C ASP A 740 4.54 66.40 55.35
N ASP A 741 4.60 67.48 54.56
CA ASP A 741 5.83 68.23 54.28
C ASP A 741 6.13 69.28 55.38
N PRO A 742 7.36 69.36 55.92
CA PRO A 742 7.78 70.39 56.87
C PRO A 742 7.64 71.82 56.33
N GLN A 743 7.08 72.73 57.13
CA GLN A 743 6.85 74.12 56.76
C GLN A 743 7.85 75.07 57.46
N HIS A 744 8.36 76.08 56.74
CA HIS A 744 9.30 77.06 57.25
C HIS A 744 8.81 78.48 57.00
N TYR A 745 8.82 79.34 58.03
CA TYR A 745 8.40 80.73 57.95
C TYR A 745 9.43 81.67 58.57
N ILE A 746 9.57 82.88 58.00
CA ILE A 746 10.59 83.85 58.42
C ILE A 746 9.93 85.14 58.93
N VAL A 747 10.49 85.72 60.00
CA VAL A 747 10.13 87.05 60.51
C VAL A 747 11.38 87.92 60.53
N ARG A 748 11.33 89.10 59.90
CA ARG A 748 12.47 90.00 59.73
C ARG A 748 12.30 91.25 60.57
N LEU A 749 13.30 91.57 61.38
CA LEU A 749 13.38 92.80 62.17
C LEU A 749 14.71 93.51 61.89
N LYS A 750 14.82 94.78 62.28
CA LYS A 750 16.04 95.60 62.18
C LYS A 750 16.18 96.47 63.42
N HIS A 751 17.36 97.04 63.67
CA HIS A 751 17.51 98.04 64.73
C HIS A 751 16.80 99.36 64.38
N GLY A 752 16.15 99.99 65.36
CA GLY A 752 15.67 101.37 65.25
C GLY A 752 16.74 102.38 65.69
N THR A 753 16.58 103.66 65.32
CA THR A 753 17.55 104.74 65.64
C THR A 753 16.91 106.02 66.19
N VAL A 754 17.73 106.89 66.80
CA VAL A 754 17.35 108.22 67.31
C VAL A 754 18.50 109.22 67.11
N VAL A 755 18.21 110.52 66.96
CA VAL A 755 19.19 111.56 66.57
C VAL A 755 19.16 112.78 67.51
N GLU A 756 20.35 113.29 67.88
CA GLU A 756 20.60 114.41 68.79
C GLU A 756 21.57 115.44 68.15
N THR A 757 21.88 116.56 68.84
CA THR A 757 22.76 117.64 68.33
C THR A 757 23.59 118.29 69.46
N GLU A 758 24.83 118.66 69.17
CA GLU A 758 25.84 119.17 70.12
C GLU A 758 26.48 120.48 69.60
N ASN A 759 26.77 121.45 70.49
CA ASN A 759 27.30 122.79 70.15
C ASN A 759 28.50 123.21 71.04
N LYS A 760 29.41 124.04 70.53
CA LYS A 760 30.57 124.67 71.22
C LYS A 760 30.85 126.09 70.67
N SER A 761 31.68 126.91 71.33
CA SER A 761 32.00 128.29 70.89
C SER A 761 33.38 128.80 71.31
N VAL A 762 33.92 129.77 70.56
CA VAL A 762 35.22 130.46 70.77
C VAL A 762 35.06 131.98 70.66
N ASN A 763 35.81 132.77 71.43
CA ASN A 763 35.70 134.24 71.50
C ASN A 763 37.00 135.00 71.18
N GLU A 764 36.86 136.28 70.81
CA GLU A 764 37.94 137.26 70.73
C GLU A 764 37.60 138.53 71.53
N VAL A 765 38.59 139.13 72.19
CA VAL A 765 38.50 140.39 72.93
C VAL A 765 39.73 141.28 72.64
N ILE A 766 39.53 142.56 72.39
CA ILE A 766 40.62 143.55 72.20
C ILE A 766 40.44 144.70 73.18
N HIS A 767 41.48 144.98 73.97
CA HIS A 767 41.52 146.02 75.00
C HIS A 767 42.26 147.26 74.47
N TYR A 768 41.79 148.45 74.85
CA TYR A 768 42.43 149.72 74.49
C TYR A 768 42.77 150.51 75.76
N VAL A 769 44.05 150.79 76.00
CA VAL A 769 44.58 151.41 77.24
C VAL A 769 45.58 152.52 76.96
N TYR A 770 45.82 153.44 77.90
CA TYR A 770 46.88 154.45 77.82
C TYR A 770 48.23 153.90 78.31
N ASP A 771 49.31 154.67 78.13
CA ASP A 771 50.66 154.42 78.69
C ASP A 771 50.68 153.93 80.16
N ASN A 772 49.76 154.43 80.99
CA ASN A 772 49.68 154.11 82.43
C ASN A 772 48.80 152.89 82.74
N GLY A 773 48.25 152.22 81.73
CA GLY A 773 47.33 151.08 81.87
C GLY A 773 45.85 151.45 82.05
N ASP A 774 45.50 152.73 82.21
CA ASP A 774 44.09 153.15 82.29
C ASP A 774 43.36 152.89 80.97
N LYS A 775 42.07 152.56 81.05
CA LYS A 775 41.23 152.30 79.86
C LYS A 775 41.13 153.54 78.97
N ALA A 776 41.49 153.38 77.70
CA ALA A 776 41.46 154.42 76.68
C ALA A 776 40.21 154.37 75.78
N ALA A 777 39.67 153.18 75.50
CA ALA A 777 38.39 152.99 74.81
C ALA A 777 37.69 151.69 75.24
N ASP A 778 36.44 151.49 74.82
CA ASP A 778 35.70 150.24 75.05
C ASP A 778 36.29 149.06 74.29
N ASN A 779 36.31 147.89 74.94
CA ASN A 779 36.85 146.67 74.34
C ASN A 779 35.98 146.22 73.16
N TYR A 780 36.63 145.79 72.07
CA TYR A 780 35.96 144.99 71.04
C TYR A 780 35.75 143.56 71.54
N LYS A 781 34.66 142.91 71.11
CA LYS A 781 34.38 141.48 71.36
C LYS A 781 33.70 140.82 70.16
N ALA A 782 34.02 139.55 69.92
CA ALA A 782 33.36 138.69 68.93
C ALA A 782 33.31 137.21 69.39
N THR A 783 32.43 136.41 68.78
CA THR A 783 32.23 134.98 69.08
C THR A 783 31.99 134.19 67.77
N ILE A 784 32.39 132.92 67.74
CA ILE A 784 32.11 131.91 66.70
C ILE A 784 31.52 130.67 67.37
N VAL A 785 30.53 130.02 66.74
CA VAL A 785 29.85 128.80 67.24
C VAL A 785 30.04 127.63 66.28
N PHE A 786 30.18 126.42 66.82
CA PHE A 786 30.31 125.16 66.08
C PHE A 786 29.20 124.18 66.49
N SER A 787 28.69 123.37 65.55
CA SER A 787 27.63 122.37 65.77
C SER A 787 27.85 121.04 65.02
N ARG A 788 27.33 119.93 65.58
CA ARG A 788 27.29 118.59 64.94
C ARG A 788 26.09 117.74 65.40
N THR A 789 25.74 116.69 64.66
CA THR A 789 24.69 115.73 65.03
C THR A 789 25.25 114.40 65.56
N ILE A 790 24.40 113.65 66.29
CA ILE A 790 24.74 112.36 66.90
C ILE A 790 23.59 111.39 66.60
N THR A 791 23.87 110.22 66.01
CA THR A 791 22.86 109.16 65.76
C THR A 791 23.14 107.98 66.68
N THR A 792 22.12 107.51 67.39
CA THR A 792 22.20 106.40 68.35
C THR A 792 21.35 105.22 67.87
N ASP A 793 21.92 104.02 67.90
CA ASP A 793 21.23 102.74 67.70
C ASP A 793 20.44 102.37 68.98
N LYS A 794 19.16 102.00 68.84
CA LYS A 794 18.27 101.68 69.98
C LYS A 794 18.50 100.30 70.59
N VAL A 795 19.16 99.38 69.90
CA VAL A 795 19.41 98.00 70.32
C VAL A 795 20.82 97.87 70.91
N THR A 796 21.84 98.47 70.28
CA THR A 796 23.23 98.41 70.76
C THR A 796 23.62 99.58 71.65
N GLY A 797 22.92 100.71 71.56
CA GLY A 797 23.31 101.98 72.21
C GLY A 797 24.51 102.69 71.55
N GLU A 798 25.01 102.18 70.41
CA GLU A 798 26.17 102.74 69.73
C GLU A 798 25.88 104.14 69.15
N LYS A 799 26.80 105.08 69.37
CA LYS A 799 26.66 106.48 68.92
C LYS A 799 27.65 106.81 67.79
N THR A 800 27.11 107.18 66.64
CA THR A 800 27.87 107.75 65.51
C THR A 800 27.69 109.27 65.47
N TYR A 801 28.74 110.00 65.09
CA TYR A 801 28.79 111.47 65.15
C TYR A 801 29.05 112.05 63.77
N SER A 802 28.44 113.19 63.44
CA SER A 802 28.83 113.96 62.25
C SER A 802 30.07 114.81 62.52
N ASP A 803 30.67 115.31 61.44
CA ASP A 803 31.66 116.38 61.50
C ASP A 803 31.07 117.67 62.12
N TRP A 804 31.95 118.50 62.66
CA TRP A 804 31.62 119.82 63.19
C TRP A 804 31.51 120.87 62.07
N THR A 805 30.53 121.76 62.18
CA THR A 805 30.29 122.88 61.24
C THR A 805 30.28 124.21 61.97
N ALA A 806 30.95 125.24 61.42
CA ALA A 806 31.17 126.54 62.07
C ALA A 806 30.29 127.65 61.49
N ASP A 807 29.83 128.57 62.32
CA ASP A 807 29.27 129.85 61.85
C ASP A 807 30.36 130.86 61.44
N ASN A 808 29.96 131.89 60.69
CA ASN A 808 30.80 132.94 60.08
C ASN A 808 32.06 132.49 59.28
N GLY A 809 32.28 131.19 59.10
CA GLY A 809 33.43 130.62 58.42
C GLY A 809 34.72 130.55 59.26
N GLY A 810 34.64 130.51 60.59
CA GLY A 810 35.81 130.24 61.45
C GLY A 810 36.88 131.35 61.43
N ARG A 811 36.47 132.62 61.51
CA ARG A 811 37.38 133.78 61.50
C ARG A 811 36.84 135.00 62.25
N PHE A 812 37.75 135.78 62.83
CA PHE A 812 37.48 137.10 63.40
C PHE A 812 38.00 138.20 62.47
N ALA A 813 37.16 139.20 62.17
CA ALA A 813 37.44 140.25 61.20
C ALA A 813 38.41 141.32 61.74
N ALA A 814 39.16 141.97 60.84
CA ALA A 814 40.09 143.04 61.22
C ALA A 814 39.39 144.24 61.89
N VAL A 815 40.00 144.79 62.95
CA VAL A 815 39.44 145.86 63.79
C VAL A 815 40.36 147.09 63.78
N LEU A 816 39.80 148.28 63.59
CA LEU A 816 40.53 149.54 63.69
C LEU A 816 40.53 150.07 65.12
N SER A 817 41.67 150.58 65.56
CA SER A 817 41.86 151.14 66.90
C SER A 817 41.30 152.57 66.99
N PRO A 818 40.49 152.93 68.01
CA PRO A 818 39.84 154.25 68.10
C PRO A 818 40.81 155.45 68.11
N ILE A 819 40.56 156.47 67.28
CA ILE A 819 41.40 157.68 67.29
C ILE A 819 41.12 158.51 68.54
N ILE A 820 42.13 158.71 69.39
CA ILE A 820 42.05 159.50 70.62
C ILE A 820 42.87 160.78 70.45
N LYS A 821 42.26 161.94 70.74
CA LYS A 821 42.91 163.24 70.56
C LYS A 821 44.15 163.38 71.46
N ASP A 822 45.23 163.93 70.89
CA ASP A 822 46.54 164.17 71.52
C ASP A 822 47.34 162.89 71.88
N TYR A 823 46.88 161.71 71.44
CA TYR A 823 47.53 160.41 71.61
C TYR A 823 47.60 159.63 70.28
N ILE A 824 48.53 158.67 70.18
CA ILE A 824 48.67 157.73 69.05
C ILE A 824 48.63 156.29 69.56
N ALA A 825 47.86 155.43 68.88
CA ALA A 825 47.80 153.99 69.18
C ALA A 825 49.11 153.28 68.79
N SER A 826 49.57 152.36 69.64
CA SER A 826 50.70 151.46 69.37
C SER A 826 50.47 150.58 68.14
N GLN A 827 49.21 150.30 67.83
CA GLN A 827 48.76 149.60 66.64
C GLN A 827 47.42 150.21 66.19
N LEU A 828 47.37 150.80 64.99
CA LEU A 828 46.15 151.45 64.46
C LEU A 828 45.11 150.46 63.90
N LYS A 829 45.53 149.22 63.63
CA LYS A 829 44.69 148.15 63.05
C LYS A 829 45.14 146.79 63.58
N ILE A 830 44.21 146.05 64.17
CA ILE A 830 44.34 144.62 64.44
C ILE A 830 43.86 143.90 63.17
N ASP A 831 44.66 142.99 62.65
CA ASP A 831 44.35 142.27 61.41
C ASP A 831 43.40 141.08 61.63
N GLU A 832 42.81 140.60 60.53
CA GLU A 832 41.86 139.48 60.51
C GLU A 832 42.55 138.18 60.95
N MET A 833 41.92 137.43 61.85
CA MET A 833 42.40 136.12 62.30
C MET A 833 41.54 135.00 61.71
N THR A 834 42.10 134.30 60.73
CA THR A 834 41.48 133.15 60.05
C THR A 834 41.98 131.82 60.59
N GLY A 835 41.15 130.77 60.53
CA GLY A 835 41.55 129.41 60.91
C GLY A 835 41.18 129.03 62.35
N ILE A 836 40.15 129.67 62.90
CA ILE A 836 39.59 129.31 64.20
C ILE A 836 38.90 127.94 64.08
N THR A 837 39.32 127.00 64.92
CA THR A 837 38.72 125.66 65.06
C THR A 837 37.91 125.56 66.36
N VAL A 838 37.11 124.49 66.49
CA VAL A 838 36.27 124.25 67.67
C VAL A 838 37.04 124.07 68.99
N ASP A 839 38.35 123.79 68.90
CA ASP A 839 39.26 123.64 70.05
C ASP A 839 40.30 124.78 70.13
N THR A 840 40.10 125.87 69.37
CA THR A 840 40.89 127.10 69.51
C THR A 840 40.50 127.82 70.80
N ALA A 841 41.49 128.23 71.60
CA ALA A 841 41.24 128.98 72.83
C ALA A 841 40.81 130.43 72.55
N ASP A 842 40.09 131.04 73.49
CA ASP A 842 39.69 132.45 73.43
C ASP A 842 40.90 133.39 73.32
N ILE A 843 40.75 134.44 72.51
CA ILE A 843 41.84 135.34 72.10
C ILE A 843 41.72 136.69 72.80
N GLU A 844 42.75 137.11 73.54
CA GLU A 844 42.88 138.47 74.07
C GLU A 844 44.03 139.25 73.41
N ARG A 845 43.81 140.53 73.11
CA ARG A 845 44.85 141.49 72.65
C ARG A 845 44.73 142.84 73.34
N ILE A 846 45.84 143.59 73.39
CA ILE A 846 45.91 144.92 74.01
C ILE A 846 46.58 145.92 73.04
N VAL A 847 46.00 147.11 72.89
CA VAL A 847 46.56 148.26 72.18
C VAL A 847 46.74 149.43 73.14
N VAL A 848 47.90 150.07 73.10
CA VAL A 848 48.33 151.13 74.05
C VAL A 848 48.33 152.50 73.37
N TYR A 849 47.99 153.57 74.08
CA TYR A 849 47.95 154.94 73.54
C TYR A 849 49.01 155.86 74.17
N HIS A 850 49.86 156.42 73.31
CA HIS A 850 51.04 157.22 73.66
C HIS A 850 50.84 158.72 73.40
N LYS A 851 51.25 159.59 74.33
CA LYS A 851 50.97 161.05 74.26
C LYS A 851 51.98 161.86 73.44
N VAL A 852 51.52 162.90 72.73
CA VAL A 852 52.36 163.77 71.88
C VAL A 852 52.82 165.06 72.60
N PRO A 853 54.10 165.49 72.52
CA PRO A 853 54.60 166.74 73.11
C PRO A 853 54.14 168.03 72.40
N ALA A 854 54.05 169.13 73.15
CA ALA A 854 53.57 170.43 72.65
C ALA A 854 54.63 171.23 71.89
N GLY A 855 54.22 171.85 70.76
CA GLY A 855 55.03 172.79 69.98
C GLY A 855 55.04 172.53 68.47
N ILE A 856 54.61 171.34 68.02
CA ILE A 856 54.55 170.95 66.60
C ILE A 856 53.08 170.81 66.19
N ILE A 857 52.67 171.50 65.12
CA ILE A 857 51.36 171.31 64.49
C ILE A 857 51.52 170.29 63.36
N VAL A 858 50.73 169.22 63.40
CA VAL A 858 50.74 168.14 62.41
C VAL A 858 49.63 168.37 61.36
N PRO A 859 49.91 168.28 60.05
CA PRO A 859 48.87 168.34 59.02
C PRO A 859 48.08 167.02 58.98
N PRO A 860 46.73 167.05 59.03
CA PRO A 860 45.92 165.85 58.87
C PRO A 860 45.75 165.48 57.39
N VAL A 861 45.86 164.19 57.07
CA VAL A 861 45.33 163.60 55.83
C VAL A 861 44.47 162.40 56.21
N HIS A 862 43.28 162.32 55.63
CA HIS A 862 42.24 161.37 56.02
C HIS A 862 42.32 160.08 55.17
N PRO A 863 42.12 158.88 55.74
CA PRO A 863 42.01 157.64 54.97
C PRO A 863 40.60 157.46 54.37
N ASP A 864 40.53 156.69 53.28
CA ASP A 864 39.29 156.30 52.58
C ASP A 864 38.51 155.17 53.28
N LYS A 865 37.23 155.02 52.91
CA LYS A 865 36.29 154.03 53.46
C LYS A 865 36.35 152.67 52.73
N PRO A 866 35.97 151.54 53.38
CA PRO A 866 36.12 150.18 52.85
C PRO A 866 34.88 149.64 52.11
N SER A 867 35.01 148.44 51.52
CA SER A 867 33.93 147.65 50.92
C SER A 867 33.89 146.20 51.48
N GLN A 868 32.69 145.66 51.69
CA GLN A 868 32.43 144.30 52.21
C GLN A 868 32.17 143.26 51.08
N PRO A 869 32.28 141.94 51.38
CA PRO A 869 32.10 140.86 50.41
C PRO A 869 30.65 140.32 50.30
N SER A 870 30.42 139.42 49.35
CA SER A 870 29.19 138.63 49.14
C SER A 870 29.49 137.11 49.09
N ASN A 871 28.47 136.25 49.20
CA ASN A 871 28.62 134.81 49.53
C ASN A 871 27.48 133.93 48.96
N ASN A 872 27.77 132.76 48.35
CA ASN A 872 26.94 131.53 48.40
C ASN A 872 27.52 130.25 47.71
N GLN A 873 26.84 129.09 47.86
CA GLN A 873 27.28 127.69 47.54
C GLN A 873 26.33 126.90 46.58
N SER A 874 26.66 125.64 46.18
CA SER A 874 25.86 124.38 46.44
C SER A 874 25.76 123.22 45.37
N LYS A 875 26.17 121.98 45.75
CA LYS A 875 25.59 120.57 45.56
C LYS A 875 25.50 119.73 44.23
N THR A 876 25.34 118.38 44.41
CA THR A 876 25.17 117.16 43.51
C THR A 876 24.42 116.00 44.29
N PRO A 877 24.29 114.65 43.98
CA PRO A 877 24.65 113.67 42.89
C PRO A 877 23.41 112.95 42.19
N THR A 878 23.17 111.64 41.83
CA THR A 878 23.67 110.22 42.08
C THR A 878 23.20 109.17 40.96
N ALA A 879 23.31 107.82 41.11
CA ALA A 879 23.07 106.75 40.07
C ALA A 879 22.76 105.27 40.59
N LYS A 880 22.46 104.23 39.72
CA LYS A 880 22.57 102.73 39.98
C LYS A 880 22.36 101.71 38.79
N ALA A 881 22.46 100.36 39.02
CA ALA A 881 22.52 99.18 38.05
C ALA A 881 21.45 98.04 38.30
N VAL A 882 21.40 96.75 37.81
CA VAL A 882 22.37 95.58 37.66
C VAL A 882 21.97 94.52 36.53
N LYS A 883 22.28 93.17 36.59
CA LYS A 883 22.23 92.16 35.46
C LYS A 883 22.19 90.61 35.81
N ASP A 884 21.52 89.76 34.98
CA ASP A 884 21.63 88.30 34.55
C ASP A 884 22.09 87.00 35.35
N SER A 885 21.39 85.86 35.08
CA SER A 885 21.84 84.45 34.72
C SER A 885 22.16 83.28 35.75
N LYS A 886 22.09 81.99 35.28
CA LYS A 886 22.44 80.70 35.97
C LYS A 886 22.75 79.49 35.00
N PRO A 887 23.60 78.47 35.36
CA PRO A 887 23.90 77.23 34.58
C PRO A 887 23.59 75.84 35.27
N THR A 888 24.21 74.74 34.79
CA THR A 888 23.89 73.27 34.94
C THR A 888 24.96 72.37 35.63
N ASP A 889 24.62 71.13 36.07
CA ASP A 889 25.49 69.92 35.94
C ASP A 889 24.78 68.53 36.15
N VAL A 890 25.52 67.40 36.24
CA VAL A 890 25.14 65.98 35.89
C VAL A 890 24.79 65.00 37.05
N LEU A 891 23.93 64.00 36.80
CA LEU A 891 24.00 62.62 37.36
C LEU A 891 23.12 61.60 36.56
N PRO A 892 23.52 60.32 36.38
CA PRO A 892 22.65 59.23 35.90
C PRO A 892 22.26 58.23 37.03
N SER A 893 21.14 57.53 36.87
CA SER A 893 20.66 56.49 37.82
C SER A 893 20.18 55.22 37.10
N THR A 894 20.16 54.09 37.82
CA THR A 894 19.95 52.73 37.28
C THR A 894 18.57 52.16 37.61
N GLY A 895 17.98 51.43 36.65
CA GLY A 895 16.76 50.61 36.80
C GLY A 895 16.94 49.27 36.06
N ASP A 896 16.12 48.27 36.40
CA ASP A 896 16.60 46.87 36.43
C ASP A 896 16.25 45.94 35.24
N SER A 897 16.79 44.74 35.33
CA SER A 897 16.85 43.62 34.38
C SER A 897 15.67 42.62 34.57
N GLN A 898 15.42 41.57 33.76
CA GLN A 898 15.96 41.11 32.47
C GLN A 898 15.00 40.07 31.82
N LYS A 899 15.14 39.85 30.48
CA LYS A 899 14.76 38.63 29.73
C LYS A 899 13.25 38.28 29.60
N SER A 900 12.81 37.44 28.64
CA SER A 900 13.29 37.14 27.26
C SER A 900 12.39 36.10 26.58
N GLN A 901 11.79 36.42 25.42
CA GLN A 901 12.06 35.69 24.17
C GLN A 901 11.49 36.39 22.93
N ILE A 902 12.01 36.03 21.75
CA ILE A 902 11.90 36.78 20.49
C ILE A 902 11.81 35.79 19.31
N VAL A 903 10.81 35.99 18.45
CA VAL A 903 10.69 35.58 17.02
C VAL A 903 10.99 34.12 16.63
N LEU A 904 10.00 33.48 15.98
CA LEU A 904 10.10 32.81 14.66
C LEU A 904 8.65 32.76 14.09
N THR A 905 8.35 33.29 12.88
CA THR A 905 8.19 32.57 11.58
C THR A 905 7.13 31.43 11.56
N LEU A 906 6.46 31.05 10.46
CA LEU A 906 6.81 31.11 9.03
C LEU A 906 5.56 30.86 8.13
N LEU A 907 5.42 31.53 6.97
CA LEU A 907 4.47 31.25 5.85
C LEU A 907 2.94 31.14 6.17
N GLY A 908 2.01 31.24 5.21
CA GLY A 908 2.09 31.81 3.86
C GLY A 908 1.61 30.94 2.68
N ILE A 909 0.68 31.50 1.90
CA ILE A 909 0.64 31.46 0.41
C ILE A 909 -0.03 30.27 -0.33
N MET A 910 -1.13 30.60 -1.05
CA MET A 910 -1.62 30.09 -2.38
C MET A 910 -2.35 28.73 -2.60
N ALA A 911 -3.48 28.87 -3.32
CA ALA A 911 -3.91 28.18 -4.56
C ALA A 911 -4.24 26.66 -4.64
N VAL A 912 -5.57 26.40 -4.76
CA VAL A 912 -6.34 25.63 -5.78
C VAL A 912 -5.59 24.93 -6.95
N ILE A 913 -6.20 23.84 -7.48
CA ILE A 913 -6.08 23.14 -8.80
C ILE A 913 -5.54 21.68 -8.65
N ILE A 914 -6.06 20.59 -9.25
CA ILE A 914 -7.35 20.06 -9.76
C ILE A 914 -7.00 18.70 -10.43
N SER A 915 -7.63 17.58 -10.01
CA SER A 915 -7.96 16.35 -10.81
C SER A 915 -6.84 15.60 -11.60
N PRO A 916 -7.12 14.46 -12.32
CA PRO A 916 -8.30 13.58 -12.35
C PRO A 916 -8.00 12.09 -12.05
N LEU A 917 -9.04 11.24 -11.86
CA LEU A 917 -9.52 10.22 -12.82
C LEU A 917 -10.56 9.29 -12.12
N ALA A 918 -11.17 8.36 -12.85
CA ALA A 918 -12.37 7.61 -12.44
C ALA A 918 -12.13 6.10 -12.18
N LEU A 919 -13.25 5.39 -11.94
CA LEU A 919 -13.48 3.93 -11.87
C LEU A 919 -13.33 3.20 -10.51
N LEU A 920 -14.49 2.72 -10.02
CA LEU A 920 -14.84 1.32 -9.70
C LEU A 920 -13.80 0.47 -8.92
N LEU A 921 -14.06 -0.23 -7.79
CA LEU A 921 -15.28 -0.68 -7.05
C LEU A 921 -14.85 -1.01 -5.57
N ARG A 922 -15.56 -1.68 -4.62
CA ARG A 922 -16.79 -2.52 -4.61
C ARG A 922 -17.46 -2.56 -3.21
N ARG A 923 -18.36 -3.54 -3.03
CA ARG A 923 -18.94 -4.13 -1.78
C ARG A 923 -17.90 -4.38 -0.66
N LYS A 924 -18.25 -4.59 0.63
CA LYS A 924 -19.53 -5.07 1.23
C LYS A 924 -19.65 -4.60 2.71
N LYS A 925 -20.78 -4.91 3.38
CA LYS A 925 -20.87 -4.94 4.86
C LYS A 925 -19.72 -5.78 5.45
N GLN A 926 -19.16 -5.34 6.57
CA GLN A 926 -19.43 -5.98 7.85
C GLN A 926 -19.47 -4.93 8.95
#